data_AF-A0A353WGP9-F1
#
_entry.id   AF-A0A353WGP9-F1
#
_cell.length_a   1.000
_cell.length_b   1.000
_cell.length_c   1.000
_cell.angle_alpha   90.00
_cell.angle_beta   90.00
_cell.angle_gamma   90.00
#
_symmetry.space_group_name_H-M   'P 1'
#
loop_
_entity.id
_entity.type
_entity.pdbx_description
1 polymer ?
#
loop_
_entity_poly.entity_id
_entity_poly.type
_entity_poly.pdbx_seq_one_letter_code
_entity_poly.pdbx_strand_id
1 'polypeptide(L)'
;MLNPIQLGSKRVENQFIPNQSKYLKPSLGKSGIDIIELSKPNSSITFSQKGKALNVVSFTGLKNPLDAQKPALQMKVRGVTAHQESKDPKVRTFDDNINRLADSNWQDGQDVEFSIIKGRRGRQITLSVPGLGEIGRVPDEVARNILPVIQKSPQNFKFELSNIVAGMSKGAETIGLRVNLLYEGNDKKEEASVKQAFNKVLNDPESMNSIMLYQPKTSPEEILKLILDYEKNINGSESEAKMQEAIGNIVKEIKNPINKNILLVGHCKPDGDTLGSVLGLKNAIKLMDPERKVDGAIDDKIPGLFRHKLPGIDGEIKRPYNPERIQNIEQEIVKLKEDPQNDQTKSQIELLEQELKDMQRPEDFLDPKSKYDLVILLDVPTPERFTNQFKKYIEDAKKVIYIDHHPHRPMEWNDKATMTGLNMKKVHDNKLAWIADTVPAATQLVSIVASKLLPSIKEISDGTAKASEIFNKPGQFDRFKAFVASIVTGASTDTGSFTRTANMLPEHIAMPVQDRPNFMPEGESKFLMDMTQGGITKKWLREEINYDISDEKLRDLGDSARDLMLKRSLEGKNIYSDLSLGIVEVDYDKMYEILHYAREAEKQEGKKPETTLLDVQNSFKYSEVIGTLRGNPRYNKKDSDSKTKEPESTGDKAKEDYVGSYDDDRIAILICQDKKAGRLDEKLNIADQNGLRLSFRSQEGTIWAELLANLFHGGGHGGASGGRVDLPGVTLDSKLAVKINDKIENDPAVILEQLKKNHEIMNNSRLTDDQKQAKTSKFEMIIDEQKGKVCSDLIADIVKVIRATQPASRTNNASNGKNNVVPFRDMKNNKVVTSFKDIGKLFNKETVNK
;
A
#
# COMPACT_ATOMS: atom_id res chain seq x y z
N MET A 1 0.11 19.36 -60.78
CA MET A 1 -1.29 19.50 -61.20
C MET A 1 -1.89 18.12 -61.37
N LEU A 2 -2.73 17.68 -60.43
CA LEU A 2 -4.05 17.06 -60.59
C LEU A 2 -4.56 16.70 -59.18
N ASN A 3 -5.86 16.85 -58.99
CA ASN A 3 -6.56 17.31 -57.79
C ASN A 3 -6.88 16.25 -56.69
N PRO A 4 -7.34 16.69 -55.49
CA PRO A 4 -7.44 15.87 -54.28
C PRO A 4 -8.77 15.09 -54.18
N ILE A 5 -8.76 13.96 -53.45
CA ILE A 5 -9.97 13.22 -53.09
C ILE A 5 -10.37 13.56 -51.65
N GLN A 6 -11.51 14.24 -51.53
CA GLN A 6 -12.27 14.44 -50.30
C GLN A 6 -12.82 13.10 -49.78
N LEU A 7 -12.57 12.76 -48.52
CA LEU A 7 -13.37 11.78 -47.78
C LEU A 7 -14.29 12.54 -46.82
N GLY A 8 -15.59 12.57 -47.19
CA GLY A 8 -16.65 13.17 -46.41
C GLY A 8 -16.99 12.36 -45.15
N SER A 9 -17.39 13.08 -44.11
CA SER A 9 -17.91 12.57 -42.84
C SER A 9 -19.14 11.68 -43.04
N LYS A 10 -19.12 10.45 -42.51
CA LYS A 10 -20.32 9.68 -42.21
C LYS A 10 -20.41 9.41 -40.72
N ARG A 11 -21.37 10.07 -40.07
CA ARG A 11 -21.99 9.65 -38.81
C ARG A 11 -22.49 8.21 -38.98
N VAL A 12 -22.15 7.32 -38.07
CA VAL A 12 -22.86 6.05 -37.88
C VAL A 12 -23.71 6.20 -36.62
N GLU A 13 -25.01 6.18 -36.82
CA GLU A 13 -26.03 6.15 -35.76
C GLU A 13 -26.04 4.76 -35.10
N ASN A 14 -25.86 4.72 -33.78
CA ASN A 14 -26.06 3.50 -32.99
C ASN A 14 -27.57 3.21 -32.86
N GLN A 15 -28.08 2.24 -33.62
CA GLN A 15 -29.40 1.65 -33.37
C GLN A 15 -29.27 0.46 -32.42
N PHE A 16 -29.83 0.62 -31.21
CA PHE A 16 -30.07 -0.44 -30.23
C PHE A 16 -31.08 -1.48 -30.75
N ILE A 17 -30.72 -2.77 -30.71
CA ILE A 17 -31.65 -3.90 -30.87
C ILE A 17 -31.95 -4.50 -29.48
N PRO A 18 -33.23 -4.63 -29.07
CA PRO A 18 -33.61 -5.22 -27.78
C PRO A 18 -33.79 -6.75 -27.84
N ASN A 19 -33.45 -7.41 -26.73
CA ASN A 19 -33.61 -8.84 -26.45
C ASN A 19 -35.05 -9.36 -26.63
N GLN A 20 -35.24 -10.44 -27.40
CA GLN A 20 -36.21 -11.50 -27.10
C GLN A 20 -35.67 -12.87 -27.51
N SER A 21 -35.38 -13.71 -26.51
CA SER A 21 -35.14 -15.14 -26.69
C SER A 21 -36.48 -15.90 -26.71
N LYS A 22 -36.88 -16.43 -27.86
CA LYS A 22 -37.84 -17.53 -27.94
C LYS A 22 -37.19 -18.70 -28.69
N TYR A 23 -37.10 -19.83 -28.01
CA TYR A 23 -36.73 -21.11 -28.60
C TYR A 23 -37.79 -21.54 -29.63
N LEU A 24 -37.37 -21.75 -30.87
CA LEU A 24 -38.08 -22.56 -31.87
C LEU A 24 -37.04 -23.47 -32.55
N LYS A 25 -37.35 -24.77 -32.56
CA LYS A 25 -36.62 -25.85 -33.25
C LYS A 25 -37.44 -26.25 -34.51
N PRO A 26 -36.86 -26.98 -35.49
CA PRO A 26 -36.28 -26.44 -36.72
C PRO A 26 -37.08 -26.82 -37.99
N SER A 27 -36.86 -26.11 -39.10
CA SER A 27 -37.13 -26.65 -40.44
C SER A 27 -36.01 -26.28 -41.42
N LEU A 28 -35.79 -27.22 -42.34
CA LEU A 28 -34.63 -27.42 -43.21
C LEU A 28 -34.24 -26.23 -44.11
N GLY A 29 -32.92 -26.01 -44.26
CA GLY A 29 -32.35 -25.21 -45.35
C GLY A 29 -30.86 -24.93 -45.16
N LYS A 30 -30.00 -25.55 -45.97
CA LYS A 30 -28.54 -25.46 -45.94
C LYS A 30 -28.02 -24.03 -46.21
N SER A 31 -27.29 -23.44 -45.27
CA SER A 31 -26.05 -22.67 -45.49
C SER A 31 -25.37 -22.45 -44.13
N GLY A 32 -24.04 -22.50 -44.09
CA GLY A 32 -23.28 -22.47 -42.84
C GLY A 32 -23.54 -21.19 -42.04
N ILE A 33 -24.00 -21.34 -40.80
CA ILE A 33 -24.21 -20.23 -39.88
C ILE A 33 -23.00 -20.20 -38.93
N ASP A 34 -22.26 -19.09 -38.94
CA ASP A 34 -21.26 -18.79 -37.91
C ASP A 34 -21.98 -18.59 -36.57
N ILE A 35 -21.59 -19.34 -35.55
CA ILE A 35 -22.22 -19.25 -34.22
C ILE A 35 -21.35 -18.37 -33.34
N ILE A 36 -21.92 -17.26 -32.88
CA ILE A 36 -21.37 -16.40 -31.84
C ILE A 36 -22.04 -16.80 -30.53
N GLU A 37 -21.28 -17.39 -29.61
CA GLU A 37 -21.73 -17.63 -28.24
C GLU A 37 -21.18 -16.56 -27.31
N LEU A 38 -22.08 -15.82 -26.69
CA LEU A 38 -21.80 -14.86 -25.62
C LEU A 38 -22.14 -15.52 -24.27
N SER A 39 -21.12 -15.96 -23.53
CA SER A 39 -21.33 -16.48 -22.18
C SER A 39 -21.23 -15.32 -21.16
N LYS A 40 -22.34 -15.06 -20.45
CA LYS A 40 -22.38 -14.03 -19.40
C LYS A 40 -21.55 -14.31 -18.14
N PRO A 41 -21.18 -15.55 -17.76
CA PRO A 41 -20.38 -15.75 -16.55
C PRO A 41 -18.91 -15.31 -16.70
N ASN A 42 -18.33 -15.34 -17.91
CA ASN A 42 -16.87 -15.25 -18.08
C ASN A 42 -16.41 -14.21 -19.15
N SER A 43 -17.30 -13.33 -19.63
CA SER A 43 -16.99 -12.35 -20.70
C SER A 43 -16.30 -12.96 -21.93
N SER A 44 -16.52 -14.25 -22.20
CA SER A 44 -15.89 -14.98 -23.30
C SER A 44 -16.70 -14.82 -24.57
N ILE A 45 -16.11 -14.28 -25.64
CA ILE A 45 -16.66 -14.32 -26.99
C ILE A 45 -16.01 -15.48 -27.72
N THR A 46 -16.78 -16.53 -28.01
CA THR A 46 -16.26 -17.69 -28.76
C THR A 46 -16.80 -17.65 -30.17
N PHE A 47 -15.89 -17.70 -31.15
CA PHE A 47 -16.21 -17.83 -32.57
C PHE A 47 -15.96 -19.27 -32.98
N SER A 48 -16.98 -19.95 -33.51
CA SER A 48 -16.79 -21.27 -34.11
C SER A 48 -17.33 -21.28 -35.53
N GLN A 49 -16.45 -21.60 -36.49
CA GLN A 49 -16.80 -21.86 -37.88
C GLN A 49 -16.47 -23.32 -38.20
N LYS A 50 -17.45 -24.07 -38.72
CA LYS A 50 -17.21 -25.43 -39.23
C LYS A 50 -16.67 -25.35 -40.65
N GLY A 51 -15.36 -25.14 -40.78
CA GLY A 51 -14.63 -25.13 -42.06
C GLY A 51 -13.13 -25.37 -41.87
N LYS A 52 -12.46 -25.89 -42.91
CA LYS A 52 -11.05 -26.32 -42.86
C LYS A 52 -10.12 -25.10 -42.85
N ALA A 53 -9.71 -24.72 -41.65
CA ALA A 53 -8.60 -23.85 -41.25
C ALA A 53 -9.07 -22.60 -40.50
N LEU A 54 -9.04 -22.68 -39.16
CA LEU A 54 -8.66 -21.52 -38.35
C LEU A 54 -8.16 -21.93 -36.96
N ASN A 55 -7.07 -21.26 -36.57
CA ASN A 55 -6.50 -21.25 -35.23
C ASN A 55 -7.51 -20.63 -34.26
N VAL A 56 -7.80 -21.33 -33.16
CA VAL A 56 -8.65 -20.82 -32.08
C VAL A 56 -7.90 -19.68 -31.38
N VAL A 57 -8.36 -18.45 -31.54
CA VAL A 57 -7.95 -17.32 -30.68
C VAL A 57 -9.07 -17.12 -29.68
N SER A 58 -8.96 -17.77 -28.52
CA SER A 58 -9.77 -17.44 -27.36
C SER A 58 -9.22 -16.15 -26.74
N PHE A 59 -10.02 -15.09 -26.70
CA PHE A 59 -9.77 -13.97 -25.80
C PHE A 59 -10.31 -14.35 -24.41
N THR A 60 -9.64 -15.29 -23.76
CA THR A 60 -9.81 -15.61 -22.34
C THR A 60 -8.43 -15.55 -21.71
N GLY A 61 -7.98 -14.34 -21.41
CA GLY A 61 -6.69 -14.10 -20.79
C GLY A 61 -6.85 -13.85 -19.30
N LEU A 62 -7.27 -14.87 -18.56
CA LEU A 62 -6.90 -15.16 -17.17
C LEU A 62 -7.75 -16.37 -16.74
N LYS A 63 -7.11 -17.53 -16.58
CA LYS A 63 -7.53 -18.39 -15.49
C LYS A 63 -7.13 -17.65 -14.24
N ASN A 64 -8.07 -17.46 -13.32
CA ASN A 64 -7.72 -16.97 -12.01
C ASN A 64 -6.63 -17.92 -11.45
N PRO A 65 -5.49 -17.44 -10.92
CA PRO A 65 -4.51 -18.34 -10.29
C PRO A 65 -5.13 -19.18 -9.15
N LEU A 66 -6.26 -18.73 -8.57
CA LEU A 66 -7.09 -19.50 -7.64
C LEU A 66 -7.94 -20.59 -8.32
N ASP A 67 -8.12 -20.60 -9.64
CA ASP A 67 -8.89 -21.64 -10.35
C ASP A 67 -8.20 -23.01 -10.35
N ALA A 68 -6.86 -23.03 -10.20
CA ALA A 68 -6.10 -24.25 -10.05
C ALA A 68 -5.99 -24.71 -8.58
N GLN A 69 -6.35 -23.84 -7.63
CA GLN A 69 -6.24 -24.09 -6.20
C GLN A 69 -7.56 -24.60 -5.64
N LYS A 70 -7.48 -25.47 -4.63
CA LYS A 70 -8.68 -25.81 -3.86
C LYS A 70 -9.22 -24.54 -3.19
N PRO A 71 -10.54 -24.40 -3.01
CA PRO A 71 -11.12 -23.23 -2.38
C PRO A 71 -10.50 -22.93 -1.02
N ALA A 72 -10.08 -21.69 -0.81
CA ALA A 72 -9.50 -21.21 0.44
C ALA A 72 -9.90 -19.76 0.73
N LEU A 73 -9.94 -19.39 2.01
CA LEU A 73 -10.19 -18.02 2.48
C LEU A 73 -9.24 -17.70 3.63
N GLN A 74 -8.82 -16.45 3.73
CA GLN A 74 -8.24 -15.91 4.95
C GLN A 74 -9.27 -15.03 5.66
N MET A 75 -9.29 -15.05 6.99
CA MET A 75 -10.21 -14.24 7.78
C MET A 75 -9.63 -13.80 9.11
N LYS A 76 -10.11 -12.67 9.61
CA LYS A 76 -9.88 -12.24 11.00
C LYS A 76 -10.65 -13.14 11.96
N VAL A 77 -10.08 -13.39 13.13
CA VAL A 77 -10.76 -14.07 14.23
C VAL A 77 -11.57 -13.04 15.03
N ARG A 78 -12.81 -13.39 15.37
CA ARG A 78 -13.70 -12.55 16.17
C ARG A 78 -13.67 -13.01 17.63
N GLY A 79 -13.71 -12.06 18.56
CA GLY A 79 -13.74 -12.35 20.00
C GLY A 79 -12.36 -12.50 20.64
N VAL A 80 -11.28 -12.20 19.90
CA VAL A 80 -9.89 -12.28 20.37
C VAL A 80 -9.66 -11.52 21.68
N THR A 81 -10.26 -10.32 21.81
CA THR A 81 -10.15 -9.48 23.02
C THR A 81 -10.69 -10.14 24.29
N ALA A 82 -11.55 -11.15 24.17
CA ALA A 82 -12.06 -11.88 25.33
C ALA A 82 -11.08 -12.95 25.86
N HIS A 83 -10.07 -13.31 25.06
CA HIS A 83 -9.06 -14.35 25.34
C HIS A 83 -7.65 -13.76 25.50
N GLN A 84 -7.57 -12.44 25.71
CA GLN A 84 -6.33 -11.72 25.85
C GLN A 84 -6.39 -10.86 27.09
N GLU A 85 -5.32 -10.82 27.88
CA GLU A 85 -5.19 -9.87 28.98
C GLU A 85 -5.29 -8.42 28.47
N SER A 86 -6.00 -7.60 29.24
CA SER A 86 -6.21 -6.19 28.97
C SER A 86 -5.81 -5.38 30.19
N LYS A 87 -4.96 -4.37 29.99
CA LYS A 87 -4.67 -3.35 31.02
C LYS A 87 -5.86 -2.42 31.27
N ASP A 88 -6.88 -2.46 30.41
CA ASP A 88 -8.13 -1.71 30.61
C ASP A 88 -9.07 -2.51 31.53
N PRO A 89 -9.35 -2.04 32.76
CA PRO A 89 -10.20 -2.75 33.72
C PRO A 89 -11.66 -2.85 33.27
N LYS A 90 -12.06 -2.14 32.19
CA LYS A 90 -13.41 -2.23 31.60
C LYS A 90 -13.55 -3.44 30.65
N VAL A 91 -12.46 -4.05 30.22
CA VAL A 91 -12.48 -5.20 29.31
C VAL A 91 -12.53 -6.49 30.13
N ARG A 92 -13.63 -7.23 30.02
CA ARG A 92 -13.76 -8.54 30.66
C ARG A 92 -13.06 -9.60 29.82
N THR A 93 -12.00 -10.18 30.38
CA THR A 93 -11.22 -11.27 29.78
C THR A 93 -11.62 -12.59 30.46
N PHE A 94 -11.57 -13.69 29.72
CA PHE A 94 -11.86 -15.04 30.21
C PHE A 94 -10.59 -15.81 30.55
N ASP A 95 -9.55 -15.60 29.75
CA ASP A 95 -8.24 -16.25 29.82
C ASP A 95 -7.18 -15.37 29.12
N ASP A 96 -5.93 -15.86 29.09
CA ASP A 96 -4.75 -15.23 28.48
C ASP A 96 -4.22 -16.04 27.27
N ASN A 97 -5.06 -16.88 26.65
CA ASN A 97 -4.63 -17.81 25.60
C ASN A 97 -3.99 -17.11 24.41
N ILE A 98 -4.45 -15.90 24.08
CA ILE A 98 -3.92 -15.09 22.98
C ILE A 98 -2.52 -14.57 23.30
N ASN A 99 -2.28 -14.11 24.53
CA ASN A 99 -0.95 -13.69 24.98
C ASN A 99 0.01 -14.88 24.93
N ARG A 100 -0.38 -16.01 25.51
CA ARG A 100 0.41 -17.24 25.48
C ARG A 100 0.69 -17.75 24.08
N LEU A 101 -0.28 -17.64 23.15
CA LEU A 101 -0.08 -17.97 21.75
C LEU A 101 0.91 -17.01 21.09
N ALA A 102 0.76 -15.70 21.33
CA ALA A 102 1.65 -14.70 20.78
C ALA A 102 3.09 -14.91 21.24
N ASP A 103 3.31 -15.24 22.50
CA ASP A 103 4.64 -15.48 23.08
C ASP A 103 5.22 -16.85 22.70
N SER A 104 4.37 -17.78 22.23
CA SER A 104 4.80 -19.12 21.82
C SER A 104 5.58 -19.13 20.49
N ASN A 105 6.22 -20.26 20.17
CA ASN A 105 6.87 -20.50 18.87
C ASN A 105 5.87 -20.88 17.77
N TRP A 106 4.73 -20.19 17.70
CA TRP A 106 3.70 -20.45 16.70
C TRP A 106 4.26 -20.34 15.29
N GLN A 107 3.67 -21.07 14.36
CA GLN A 107 4.07 -21.08 12.95
C GLN A 107 2.89 -20.72 12.05
N ASP A 108 3.17 -20.04 10.93
CA ASP A 108 2.20 -19.89 9.85
C ASP A 108 1.85 -21.27 9.28
N GLY A 109 0.56 -21.53 9.08
CA GLY A 109 0.05 -22.85 8.69
C GLY A 109 -0.16 -23.83 9.84
N GLN A 110 0.08 -23.44 11.10
CA GLN A 110 -0.18 -24.30 12.26
C GLN A 110 -1.68 -24.60 12.41
N ASP A 111 -2.02 -25.86 12.63
CA ASP A 111 -3.40 -26.33 12.74
C ASP A 111 -4.18 -25.63 13.86
N VAL A 112 -5.43 -25.28 13.55
CA VAL A 112 -6.41 -24.72 14.48
C VAL A 112 -7.62 -25.65 14.52
N GLU A 113 -7.99 -26.10 15.71
CA GLU A 113 -9.18 -26.91 15.92
C GLU A 113 -10.42 -26.02 15.82
N PHE A 114 -11.52 -26.58 15.31
CA PHE A 114 -12.79 -25.87 15.27
C PHE A 114 -13.94 -26.74 15.77
N SER A 115 -14.93 -26.11 16.38
CA SER A 115 -16.16 -26.78 16.79
C SER A 115 -17.40 -25.94 16.45
N ILE A 116 -18.49 -26.63 16.12
CA ILE A 116 -19.77 -25.99 15.79
C ILE A 116 -20.67 -26.02 17.03
N ILE A 117 -20.87 -24.86 17.65
CA ILE A 117 -21.68 -24.74 18.87
C ILE A 117 -22.97 -23.96 18.62
N LYS A 118 -23.99 -24.19 19.45
CA LYS A 118 -25.26 -23.43 19.40
C LYS A 118 -25.15 -22.18 20.28
N GLY A 119 -24.98 -21.02 19.65
CA GLY A 119 -24.97 -19.72 20.32
C GLY A 119 -26.35 -19.05 20.38
N ARG A 120 -26.44 -17.92 21.10
CA ARG A 120 -27.68 -17.13 21.25
C ARG A 120 -28.26 -16.60 19.93
N ARG A 121 -27.42 -16.41 18.90
CA ARG A 121 -27.80 -15.88 17.57
C ARG A 121 -27.75 -16.92 16.45
N GLY A 122 -27.68 -18.21 16.80
CA GLY A 122 -27.53 -19.30 15.84
C GLY A 122 -26.26 -20.11 16.09
N ARG A 123 -25.93 -21.00 15.15
CA ARG A 123 -24.72 -21.83 15.23
C ARG A 123 -23.48 -20.99 14.96
N GLN A 124 -22.42 -21.20 15.73
CA GLN A 124 -21.15 -20.50 15.63
C GLN A 124 -20.01 -21.51 15.43
N ILE A 125 -18.93 -21.09 14.78
CA ILE A 125 -17.71 -21.89 14.60
C ILE A 125 -16.66 -21.30 15.54
N THR A 126 -16.41 -21.97 16.67
CA THR A 126 -15.33 -21.59 17.60
C THR A 126 -14.00 -22.15 17.10
N LEU A 127 -12.91 -21.47 17.45
CA LEU A 127 -11.55 -21.79 17.05
C LEU A 127 -10.70 -21.98 18.29
N SER A 128 -9.89 -23.03 18.32
CA SER A 128 -9.04 -23.39 19.46
C SER A 128 -7.66 -23.82 18.99
N VAL A 129 -6.62 -23.51 19.78
CA VAL A 129 -5.27 -24.01 19.54
C VAL A 129 -5.00 -25.19 20.47
N PRO A 130 -4.56 -26.36 19.94
CA PRO A 130 -4.21 -27.51 20.76
C PRO A 130 -3.26 -27.14 21.90
N GLY A 131 -3.63 -27.49 23.14
CA GLY A 131 -2.83 -27.21 24.34
C GLY A 131 -2.94 -25.78 24.91
N LEU A 132 -3.58 -24.84 24.21
CA LEU A 132 -3.87 -23.50 24.73
C LEU A 132 -5.35 -23.34 25.08
N GLY A 133 -6.26 -23.71 24.17
CA GLY A 133 -7.71 -23.55 24.34
C GLY A 133 -8.34 -22.64 23.29
N GLU A 134 -9.52 -22.11 23.59
CA GLU A 134 -10.28 -21.22 22.69
C GLU A 134 -9.53 -19.91 22.46
N ILE A 135 -9.47 -19.48 21.20
CA ILE A 135 -8.82 -18.22 20.74
C ILE A 135 -9.83 -17.27 20.10
N GLY A 136 -11.10 -17.64 20.09
CA GLY A 136 -12.22 -16.89 19.51
C GLY A 136 -13.02 -17.70 18.50
N ARG A 137 -13.62 -17.03 17.53
CA ARG A 137 -14.54 -17.65 16.57
C ARG A 137 -14.50 -17.03 15.18
N VAL A 138 -15.04 -17.75 14.21
CA VAL A 138 -15.32 -17.22 12.88
C VAL A 138 -16.32 -16.05 12.99
N PRO A 139 -16.11 -14.95 12.26
CA PRO A 139 -17.05 -13.83 12.23
C PRO A 139 -18.47 -14.26 11.84
N ASP A 140 -19.48 -13.73 12.54
CA ASP A 140 -20.88 -14.18 12.40
C ASP A 140 -21.37 -14.01 10.94
N GLU A 141 -20.94 -12.92 10.28
CA GLU A 141 -21.25 -12.59 8.89
C GLU A 141 -20.68 -13.61 7.89
N VAL A 142 -19.46 -14.09 8.11
CA VAL A 142 -18.77 -15.11 7.31
C VAL A 142 -19.40 -16.48 7.56
N ALA A 143 -19.62 -16.83 8.85
CA ALA A 143 -20.15 -18.11 9.27
C ALA A 143 -21.51 -18.42 8.61
N ARG A 144 -22.40 -17.44 8.46
CA ARG A 144 -23.71 -17.62 7.78
C ARG A 144 -23.60 -18.22 6.38
N ASN A 145 -22.53 -17.91 5.64
CA ASN A 145 -22.35 -18.34 4.26
C ASN A 145 -21.54 -19.65 4.15
N ILE A 146 -20.58 -19.89 5.05
CA ILE A 146 -19.71 -21.09 4.98
C ILE A 146 -20.23 -22.28 5.80
N LEU A 147 -21.03 -22.04 6.84
CA LEU A 147 -21.50 -23.10 7.73
C LEU A 147 -22.29 -24.21 7.02
N PRO A 148 -23.16 -23.94 6.02
CA PRO A 148 -23.86 -25.00 5.30
C PRO A 148 -22.93 -25.98 4.57
N VAL A 149 -21.81 -25.50 4.02
CA VAL A 149 -20.85 -26.37 3.32
C VAL A 149 -19.95 -27.11 4.30
N ILE A 150 -19.54 -26.47 5.41
CA ILE A 150 -18.73 -27.12 6.46
C ILE A 150 -19.52 -28.24 7.15
N GLN A 151 -20.79 -28.02 7.48
CA GLN A 151 -21.61 -29.02 8.19
C GLN A 151 -21.85 -30.30 7.41
N LYS A 152 -21.84 -30.22 6.09
CA LYS A 152 -22.06 -31.37 5.22
C LYS A 152 -20.91 -32.37 5.30
N SER A 153 -19.68 -31.86 5.35
CA SER A 153 -18.44 -32.64 5.31
C SER A 153 -17.33 -31.97 6.13
N PRO A 154 -17.45 -31.87 7.46
CA PRO A 154 -16.52 -31.11 8.29
C PRO A 154 -15.07 -31.59 8.18
N GLN A 155 -14.86 -32.89 7.97
CA GLN A 155 -13.56 -33.52 7.75
C GLN A 155 -12.83 -33.05 6.48
N ASN A 156 -13.54 -32.40 5.54
CA ASN A 156 -12.96 -31.86 4.31
C ASN A 156 -12.48 -30.42 4.49
N PHE A 157 -12.54 -29.85 5.71
CA PHE A 157 -12.13 -28.49 5.99
C PHE A 157 -11.06 -28.45 7.07
N LYS A 158 -10.10 -27.55 6.87
CA LYS A 158 -9.00 -27.31 7.80
C LYS A 158 -8.90 -25.83 8.12
N PHE A 159 -8.75 -25.50 9.40
CA PHE A 159 -8.32 -24.17 9.82
C PHE A 159 -6.84 -24.19 10.18
N GLU A 160 -6.13 -23.13 9.83
CA GLU A 160 -4.74 -22.93 10.18
C GLU A 160 -4.48 -21.48 10.59
N LEU A 161 -3.52 -21.26 11.49
CA LEU A 161 -3.02 -19.94 11.84
C LEU A 161 -2.38 -19.31 10.59
N SER A 162 -2.73 -18.06 10.32
CA SER A 162 -2.10 -17.29 9.25
C SER A 162 -1.23 -16.18 9.83
N ASN A 163 -1.79 -15.33 10.67
CA ASN A 163 -1.02 -14.19 11.16
C ASN A 163 -1.46 -13.79 12.56
N ILE A 164 -0.48 -13.48 13.39
CA ILE A 164 -0.67 -12.86 14.69
C ILE A 164 -0.18 -11.42 14.56
N VAL A 165 -1.11 -10.49 14.44
CA VAL A 165 -0.83 -9.08 14.23
C VAL A 165 -0.81 -8.39 15.59
N ALA A 166 0.25 -7.68 15.94
CA ALA A 166 0.23 -6.81 17.12
C ALA A 166 -0.15 -5.38 16.71
N GLY A 167 -0.98 -4.73 17.52
CA GLY A 167 -1.17 -3.28 17.53
C GLY A 167 -1.00 -2.77 18.96
N MET A 168 -0.35 -1.63 19.14
CA MET A 168 -0.26 -0.98 20.45
C MET A 168 -1.56 -0.23 20.73
N SER A 169 -2.22 -0.53 21.85
CA SER A 169 -3.31 0.29 22.39
C SER A 169 -3.08 0.45 23.89
N LYS A 170 -2.77 1.67 24.35
CA LYS A 170 -2.54 2.02 25.77
C LYS A 170 -1.45 1.15 26.45
N GLY A 171 -0.30 0.96 25.83
CA GLY A 171 0.79 0.13 26.39
C GLY A 171 0.42 -1.34 26.64
N ALA A 172 -0.68 -1.83 26.06
CA ALA A 172 -1.01 -3.25 25.98
C ALA A 172 -0.98 -3.65 24.50
N GLU A 173 -0.26 -4.72 24.19
CA GLU A 173 -0.33 -5.35 22.88
C GLU A 173 -1.78 -5.80 22.66
N THR A 174 -2.52 -5.11 21.79
CA THR A 174 -3.76 -5.66 21.23
C THR A 174 -3.36 -6.57 20.08
N ILE A 175 -3.54 -7.87 20.31
CA ILE A 175 -3.20 -8.92 19.37
C ILE A 175 -4.45 -9.18 18.53
N GLY A 176 -4.34 -8.97 17.22
CA GLY A 176 -5.27 -9.45 16.22
C GLY A 176 -4.83 -10.82 15.70
N LEU A 177 -5.79 -11.67 15.36
CA LEU A 177 -5.51 -12.97 14.74
C LEU A 177 -6.14 -13.06 13.35
N ARG A 178 -5.42 -13.70 12.43
CA ARG A 178 -5.92 -14.16 11.13
C ARG A 178 -5.73 -15.67 11.02
N VAL A 179 -6.73 -16.35 10.47
CA VAL A 179 -6.71 -17.79 10.17
C VAL A 179 -7.04 -18.01 8.71
N ASN A 180 -6.53 -19.09 8.12
CA ASN A 180 -6.98 -19.58 6.82
C ASN A 180 -7.99 -20.70 7.03
N LEU A 181 -8.97 -20.78 6.14
CA LEU A 181 -9.89 -21.89 5.99
C LEU A 181 -9.63 -22.54 4.63
N LEU A 182 -9.21 -23.80 4.64
CA LEU A 182 -8.88 -24.57 3.45
C LEU A 182 -9.91 -25.68 3.22
N TYR A 183 -10.29 -25.90 1.97
CA TYR A 183 -11.03 -27.10 1.56
C TYR A 183 -10.05 -28.17 1.04
N GLU A 184 -10.07 -29.35 1.64
CA GLU A 184 -9.18 -30.46 1.32
C GLU A 184 -9.91 -31.65 0.69
N GLY A 185 -11.24 -31.57 0.53
CA GLY A 185 -12.03 -32.60 -0.13
C GLY A 185 -11.64 -32.81 -1.60
N ASN A 186 -12.00 -33.98 -2.13
CA ASN A 186 -11.67 -34.39 -3.51
C ASN A 186 -12.90 -34.48 -4.43
N ASP A 187 -14.12 -34.28 -3.90
CA ASP A 187 -15.34 -34.32 -4.70
C ASP A 187 -15.53 -33.02 -5.48
N LYS A 188 -15.53 -33.11 -6.81
CA LYS A 188 -15.59 -31.93 -7.69
C LYS A 188 -16.91 -31.14 -7.60
N LYS A 189 -18.03 -31.78 -7.26
CA LYS A 189 -19.32 -31.09 -7.12
C LYS A 189 -19.37 -30.32 -5.80
N GLU A 190 -18.83 -30.91 -4.74
CA GLU A 190 -18.65 -30.26 -3.46
C GLU A 190 -17.66 -29.10 -3.58
N GLU A 191 -16.50 -29.31 -4.19
CA GLU A 191 -15.49 -28.27 -4.45
C GLU A 191 -16.12 -27.05 -5.13
N ALA A 192 -16.95 -27.26 -6.17
CA ALA A 192 -17.68 -26.18 -6.85
C ALA A 192 -18.67 -25.46 -5.92
N SER A 193 -19.38 -26.19 -5.05
CA SER A 193 -20.31 -25.63 -4.07
C SER A 193 -19.59 -24.82 -3.00
N VAL A 194 -18.43 -25.29 -2.54
CA VAL A 194 -17.57 -24.59 -1.59
C VAL A 194 -17.01 -23.32 -2.22
N LYS A 195 -16.51 -23.41 -3.45
CA LYS A 195 -16.02 -22.24 -4.21
C LYS A 195 -17.10 -21.17 -4.33
N GLN A 196 -18.34 -21.56 -4.63
CA GLN A 196 -19.46 -20.62 -4.68
C GLN A 196 -19.72 -19.95 -3.32
N ALA A 197 -19.68 -20.71 -2.22
CA ALA A 197 -19.84 -20.16 -0.88
C ALA A 197 -18.72 -19.18 -0.52
N PHE A 198 -17.48 -19.51 -0.88
CA PHE A 198 -16.32 -18.66 -0.59
C PHE A 198 -16.34 -17.38 -1.43
N ASN A 199 -16.63 -17.47 -2.73
CA ASN A 199 -16.81 -16.30 -3.58
C ASN A 199 -17.94 -15.41 -3.09
N LYS A 200 -19.04 -16.00 -2.59
CA LYS A 200 -20.13 -15.22 -1.99
C LYS A 200 -19.66 -14.41 -0.78
N VAL A 201 -18.82 -15.01 0.08
CA VAL A 201 -18.22 -14.31 1.22
C VAL A 201 -17.28 -13.20 0.77
N LEU A 202 -16.37 -13.50 -0.17
CA LEU A 202 -15.40 -12.53 -0.71
C LEU A 202 -16.07 -11.27 -1.27
N ASN A 203 -17.26 -11.41 -1.85
CA ASN A 203 -17.99 -10.32 -2.46
C ASN A 203 -19.14 -9.78 -1.59
N ASP A 204 -19.23 -10.20 -0.33
CA ASP A 204 -20.26 -9.74 0.62
C ASP A 204 -19.79 -8.46 1.33
N PRO A 205 -20.47 -7.31 1.15
CA PRO A 205 -20.14 -6.06 1.85
C PRO A 205 -20.19 -6.17 3.38
N GLU A 206 -20.97 -7.09 3.95
CA GLU A 206 -20.97 -7.31 5.40
C GLU A 206 -19.68 -7.99 5.88
N SER A 207 -19.01 -8.75 5.01
CA SER A 207 -17.85 -9.57 5.33
C SER A 207 -16.50 -8.93 4.97
N MET A 208 -16.47 -7.87 4.14
CA MET A 208 -15.23 -7.31 3.54
C MET A 208 -14.12 -6.92 4.53
N ASN A 209 -14.47 -6.49 5.75
CA ASN A 209 -13.48 -6.10 6.77
C ASN A 209 -12.91 -7.28 7.57
N SER A 210 -13.54 -8.44 7.43
CA SER A 210 -13.26 -9.66 8.17
C SER A 210 -12.55 -10.70 7.32
N ILE A 211 -12.40 -10.48 6.01
CA ILE A 211 -11.89 -11.47 5.06
C ILE A 211 -10.76 -10.89 4.21
N MET A 212 -9.88 -11.77 3.78
CA MET A 212 -8.83 -11.48 2.82
C MET A 212 -8.75 -12.62 1.82
N LEU A 213 -8.19 -12.34 0.64
CA LEU A 213 -7.80 -13.40 -0.28
C LEU A 213 -6.70 -14.25 0.36
N TYR A 214 -6.92 -15.56 0.37
CA TYR A 214 -5.86 -16.50 0.75
C TYR A 214 -4.74 -16.46 -0.29
N GLN A 215 -3.50 -16.38 0.19
CA GLN A 215 -2.30 -16.39 -0.63
C GLN A 215 -1.44 -17.59 -0.20
N PRO A 216 -1.39 -18.66 -1.00
CA PRO A 216 -0.48 -19.77 -0.74
C PRO A 216 0.96 -19.38 -1.01
N LYS A 217 1.88 -20.22 -0.53
CA LYS A 217 3.30 -20.11 -0.84
C LYS A 217 3.49 -20.00 -2.35
N THR A 218 4.13 -18.92 -2.79
CA THR A 218 4.30 -18.59 -4.21
C THR A 218 5.75 -18.18 -4.45
N SER A 219 6.41 -18.81 -5.40
CA SER A 219 7.81 -18.52 -5.73
C SER A 219 7.95 -17.22 -6.53
N PRO A 220 9.12 -16.54 -6.49
CA PRO A 220 9.38 -15.37 -7.35
C PRO A 220 9.15 -15.65 -8.84
N GLU A 221 9.46 -16.86 -9.32
CA GLU A 221 9.18 -17.26 -10.71
C GLU A 221 7.68 -17.24 -11.05
N GLU A 222 6.82 -17.67 -10.11
CA GLU A 222 5.38 -17.62 -10.25
C GLU A 222 4.86 -16.17 -10.17
N ILE A 223 5.43 -15.33 -9.29
CA ILE A 223 5.11 -13.89 -9.24
C ILE A 223 5.43 -13.22 -10.58
N LEU A 224 6.62 -13.49 -11.13
CA LEU A 224 7.01 -12.94 -12.42
C LEU A 224 6.01 -13.34 -13.52
N LYS A 225 5.53 -14.59 -13.50
CA LYS A 225 4.51 -15.04 -14.45
C LYS A 225 3.21 -14.25 -14.30
N LEU A 226 2.74 -14.00 -13.07
CA LEU A 226 1.55 -13.18 -12.81
C LEU A 226 1.71 -11.75 -13.34
N ILE A 227 2.88 -11.15 -13.14
CA ILE A 227 3.19 -9.80 -13.64
C ILE A 227 3.17 -9.77 -15.17
N LEU A 228 3.84 -10.73 -15.82
CA LEU A 228 3.91 -10.79 -17.29
C LEU A 228 2.55 -11.08 -17.93
N ASP A 229 1.76 -11.98 -17.32
CA ASP A 229 0.40 -12.28 -17.77
C ASP A 229 -0.49 -11.02 -17.64
N TYR A 230 -0.39 -10.29 -16.53
CA TYR A 230 -1.11 -9.02 -16.34
C TYR A 230 -0.69 -7.98 -17.38
N GLU A 231 0.61 -7.76 -17.57
CA GLU A 231 1.16 -6.80 -18.53
C GLU A 231 0.70 -7.11 -19.97
N LYS A 232 0.74 -8.38 -20.36
CA LYS A 232 0.27 -8.85 -21.66
C LYS A 232 -1.22 -8.55 -21.86
N ASN A 233 -2.04 -8.74 -20.84
CA ASN A 233 -3.49 -8.57 -20.93
C ASN A 233 -3.88 -7.10 -21.03
N ILE A 234 -3.18 -6.21 -20.32
CA ILE A 234 -3.48 -4.77 -20.28
C ILE A 234 -2.82 -4.03 -21.46
N ASN A 235 -1.55 -4.31 -21.74
CA ASN A 235 -0.72 -3.54 -22.67
C ASN A 235 -0.31 -4.33 -23.93
N GLY A 236 -0.67 -5.60 -24.04
CA GLY A 236 -0.40 -6.45 -25.21
C GLY A 236 0.95 -7.17 -25.15
N SER A 237 1.12 -8.15 -26.04
CA SER A 237 2.31 -9.04 -26.06
C SER A 237 3.62 -8.32 -26.39
N GLU A 238 3.58 -7.17 -27.06
CA GLU A 238 4.79 -6.37 -27.30
C GLU A 238 5.32 -5.76 -25.99
N SER A 239 4.43 -5.32 -25.10
CA SER A 239 4.81 -4.76 -23.80
C SER A 239 5.37 -5.83 -22.87
N GLU A 240 4.73 -7.00 -22.83
CA GLU A 240 5.25 -8.21 -22.16
C GLU A 240 6.68 -8.54 -22.62
N ALA A 241 6.93 -8.58 -23.94
CA ALA A 241 8.24 -8.89 -24.49
C ALA A 241 9.31 -7.84 -24.12
N LYS A 242 8.96 -6.54 -24.12
CA LYS A 242 9.85 -5.46 -23.68
C LYS A 242 10.20 -5.60 -22.20
N MET A 243 9.22 -5.93 -21.35
CA MET A 243 9.44 -6.15 -19.93
C MET A 243 10.37 -7.37 -19.69
N GLN A 244 10.12 -8.49 -20.37
CA GLN A 244 11.01 -9.66 -20.30
C GLN A 244 12.44 -9.35 -20.75
N GLU A 245 12.59 -8.58 -21.83
CA GLU A 245 13.89 -8.16 -22.32
C GLU A 245 14.63 -7.28 -21.31
N ALA A 246 13.94 -6.32 -20.70
CA ALA A 246 14.51 -5.46 -19.66
C ALA A 246 15.00 -6.28 -18.45
N ILE A 247 14.18 -7.20 -17.94
CA ILE A 247 14.55 -8.11 -16.83
C ILE A 247 15.78 -8.94 -17.21
N GLY A 248 15.80 -9.51 -18.42
CA GLY A 248 16.93 -10.30 -18.91
C GLY A 248 18.22 -9.48 -18.99
N ASN A 249 18.14 -8.24 -19.48
CA ASN A 249 19.29 -7.33 -19.57
C ASN A 249 19.79 -6.91 -18.19
N ILE A 250 18.89 -6.60 -17.26
CA ILE A 250 19.22 -6.28 -15.85
C ILE A 250 20.01 -7.43 -15.22
N VAL A 251 19.48 -8.65 -15.28
CA VAL A 251 20.16 -9.84 -14.72
C VAL A 251 21.52 -10.07 -15.40
N LYS A 252 21.59 -9.90 -16.72
CA LYS A 252 22.85 -10.03 -17.47
C LYS A 252 23.90 -9.02 -17.03
N GLU A 253 23.53 -7.75 -16.84
CA GLU A 253 24.45 -6.71 -16.38
C GLU A 253 24.90 -6.95 -14.93
N ILE A 254 24.00 -7.39 -14.05
CA ILE A 254 24.38 -7.74 -12.68
C ILE A 254 25.32 -8.96 -12.68
N LYS A 255 25.09 -9.99 -13.50
CA LYS A 255 25.97 -11.17 -13.58
C LYS A 255 27.29 -10.89 -14.31
N ASN A 256 27.40 -9.83 -15.08
CA ASN A 256 28.59 -9.53 -15.87
C ASN A 256 29.84 -9.39 -14.96
N PRO A 257 30.88 -10.21 -15.12
CA PRO A 257 32.08 -10.18 -14.27
C PRO A 257 32.94 -8.92 -14.44
N ILE A 258 32.68 -8.11 -15.49
CA ILE A 258 33.29 -6.79 -15.66
C ILE A 258 32.76 -5.79 -14.63
N ASN A 259 31.53 -5.99 -14.13
CA ASN A 259 30.89 -5.12 -13.15
C ASN A 259 31.24 -5.57 -11.73
N LYS A 260 32.41 -5.17 -11.25
CA LYS A 260 32.98 -5.59 -9.95
C LYS A 260 32.59 -4.68 -8.79
N ASN A 261 32.47 -3.38 -9.07
CA ASN A 261 32.06 -2.36 -8.11
C ASN A 261 30.62 -1.94 -8.42
N ILE A 262 29.69 -2.30 -7.53
CA ILE A 262 28.25 -2.06 -7.69
C ILE A 262 27.77 -1.16 -6.56
N LEU A 263 26.97 -0.15 -6.90
CA LEU A 263 26.27 0.70 -5.95
C LEU A 263 24.76 0.49 -6.10
N LEU A 264 24.08 0.23 -4.98
CA LEU A 264 22.63 0.17 -4.88
C LEU A 264 22.14 1.42 -4.17
N VAL A 265 21.15 2.11 -4.74
CA VAL A 265 20.65 3.39 -4.22
C VAL A 265 19.14 3.35 -4.05
N GLY A 266 18.67 3.71 -2.86
CA GLY A 266 17.25 3.90 -2.55
C GLY A 266 16.87 5.36 -2.34
N HIS A 267 15.58 5.63 -2.19
CA HIS A 267 15.09 6.98 -1.96
C HIS A 267 15.40 7.50 -0.53
N CYS A 268 15.50 8.82 -0.36
CA CYS A 268 15.57 9.44 0.97
C CYS A 268 14.26 9.26 1.76
N LYS A 269 14.29 9.44 3.08
CA LYS A 269 13.18 9.07 3.99
C LYS A 269 12.73 7.62 3.76
N PRO A 270 13.67 6.66 3.81
CA PRO A 270 13.42 5.31 3.34
C PRO A 270 12.35 4.64 4.19
N ASP A 271 11.51 3.84 3.55
CA ASP A 271 10.61 2.92 4.25
C ASP A 271 11.16 1.48 4.18
N GLY A 272 10.34 0.52 4.59
CA GLY A 272 10.76 -0.88 4.60
C GLY A 272 10.98 -1.43 3.20
N ASP A 273 10.28 -0.93 2.18
CA ASP A 273 10.39 -1.41 0.81
C ASP A 273 11.67 -0.89 0.13
N THR A 274 12.02 0.36 0.41
CA THR A 274 13.30 0.94 -0.02
C THR A 274 14.49 0.21 0.62
N LEU A 275 14.49 0.08 1.95
CA LEU A 275 15.57 -0.59 2.67
C LEU A 275 15.64 -2.06 2.28
N GLY A 276 14.48 -2.71 2.17
CA GLY A 276 14.33 -4.09 1.77
C GLY A 276 14.87 -4.35 0.37
N SER A 277 14.59 -3.45 -0.58
CA SER A 277 15.06 -3.57 -1.96
C SER A 277 16.58 -3.44 -2.03
N VAL A 278 17.16 -2.40 -1.41
CA VAL A 278 18.61 -2.17 -1.40
C VAL A 278 19.34 -3.32 -0.69
N LEU A 279 18.93 -3.68 0.53
CA LEU A 279 19.60 -4.70 1.32
C LEU A 279 19.37 -6.11 0.75
N GLY A 280 18.17 -6.39 0.25
CA GLY A 280 17.83 -7.65 -0.40
C GLY A 280 18.70 -7.90 -1.63
N LEU A 281 18.76 -6.96 -2.57
CA LEU A 281 19.60 -7.13 -3.76
C LEU A 281 21.09 -7.16 -3.42
N LYS A 282 21.54 -6.37 -2.43
CA LYS A 282 22.92 -6.38 -1.94
C LYS A 282 23.33 -7.78 -1.50
N ASN A 283 22.51 -8.38 -0.64
CA ASN A 283 22.76 -9.70 -0.10
C ASN A 283 22.71 -10.78 -1.17
N ALA A 284 21.77 -10.69 -2.12
CA ALA A 284 21.70 -11.63 -3.25
C ALA A 284 22.96 -11.59 -4.12
N ILE A 285 23.45 -10.40 -4.48
CA ILE A 285 24.68 -10.26 -5.27
C ILE A 285 25.89 -10.80 -4.49
N LYS A 286 25.98 -10.51 -3.19
CA LYS A 286 27.08 -11.00 -2.33
C LYS A 286 27.04 -12.51 -2.09
N LEU A 287 25.87 -13.13 -2.10
CA LEU A 287 25.73 -14.59 -2.05
C LEU A 287 26.13 -15.23 -3.39
N MET A 288 25.79 -14.60 -4.51
CA MET A 288 26.18 -15.04 -5.85
C MET A 288 27.70 -14.95 -6.04
N ASP A 289 28.31 -13.84 -5.62
CA ASP A 289 29.74 -13.57 -5.79
C ASP A 289 30.29 -12.75 -4.61
N PRO A 290 30.84 -13.42 -3.58
CA PRO A 290 31.33 -12.77 -2.35
C PRO A 290 32.43 -11.72 -2.59
N GLU A 291 33.21 -11.87 -3.67
CA GLU A 291 34.35 -11.03 -4.00
C GLU A 291 33.97 -9.68 -4.61
N ARG A 292 32.72 -9.52 -5.08
CA ARG A 292 32.25 -8.23 -5.62
C ARG A 292 32.18 -7.17 -4.54
N LYS A 293 32.62 -5.96 -4.85
CA LYS A 293 32.39 -4.80 -3.98
C LYS A 293 30.97 -4.29 -4.25
N VAL A 294 30.08 -4.45 -3.27
CA VAL A 294 28.70 -3.99 -3.35
C VAL A 294 28.45 -3.04 -2.20
N ASP A 295 28.20 -1.77 -2.51
CA ASP A 295 27.76 -0.77 -1.54
C ASP A 295 26.24 -0.60 -1.68
N GLY A 296 25.54 -0.49 -0.55
CA GLY A 296 24.15 -0.05 -0.50
C GLY A 296 24.11 1.32 0.14
N ALA A 297 23.35 2.27 -0.42
CA ALA A 297 23.34 3.63 0.06
C ALA A 297 21.98 4.31 0.01
N ILE A 298 21.71 5.11 1.04
CA ILE A 298 20.53 5.95 1.17
C ILE A 298 20.98 7.27 1.79
N ASP A 299 20.54 8.40 1.25
CA ASP A 299 20.87 9.72 1.79
C ASP A 299 19.87 10.18 2.86
N ASP A 300 19.80 9.40 3.93
CA ASP A 300 19.02 9.74 5.13
C ASP A 300 19.44 8.85 6.31
N LYS A 301 18.93 9.16 7.51
CA LYS A 301 19.00 8.22 8.63
C LYS A 301 18.04 7.06 8.41
N ILE A 302 18.44 5.89 8.88
CA ILE A 302 17.57 4.71 8.93
C ILE A 302 16.50 4.96 10.02
N PRO A 303 15.19 4.84 9.72
CA PRO A 303 14.13 4.98 10.71
C PRO A 303 14.29 3.99 11.87
N GLY A 304 13.87 4.40 13.08
CA GLY A 304 13.97 3.59 14.29
C GLY A 304 13.23 2.24 14.22
N LEU A 305 12.24 2.14 13.31
CA LEU A 305 11.54 0.89 12.99
C LEU A 305 12.49 -0.22 12.49
N PHE A 306 13.58 0.15 11.82
CA PHE A 306 14.49 -0.80 11.17
C PHE A 306 15.89 -0.81 11.78
N ARG A 307 16.31 0.33 12.34
CA ARG A 307 17.64 0.53 12.93
C ARG A 307 17.89 -0.51 14.03
N HIS A 308 18.98 -1.25 13.95
CA HIS A 308 19.32 -2.35 14.87
C HIS A 308 18.36 -3.55 14.90
N LYS A 309 17.25 -3.52 14.15
CA LYS A 309 16.20 -4.56 14.17
C LYS A 309 16.13 -5.39 12.88
N LEU A 310 16.45 -4.80 11.73
CA LEU A 310 16.48 -5.50 10.45
C LEU A 310 17.84 -6.22 10.28
N PRO A 311 17.89 -7.57 10.16
CA PRO A 311 19.14 -8.30 10.03
C PRO A 311 20.02 -7.80 8.89
N GLY A 312 21.28 -7.50 9.20
CA GLY A 312 22.26 -7.02 8.22
C GLY A 312 22.05 -5.57 7.80
N ILE A 313 21.33 -4.75 8.58
CA ILE A 313 21.18 -3.32 8.27
C ILE A 313 22.37 -2.48 8.76
N ASP A 314 22.87 -2.77 9.95
CA ASP A 314 23.90 -1.96 10.62
C ASP A 314 25.24 -2.07 9.90
N GLY A 315 25.84 -0.92 9.56
CA GLY A 315 27.11 -0.84 8.80
C GLY A 315 27.02 -1.28 7.34
N GLU A 316 25.86 -1.74 6.87
CA GLU A 316 25.66 -2.25 5.52
C GLU A 316 24.96 -1.21 4.61
N ILE A 317 24.23 -0.25 5.17
CA ILE A 317 23.67 0.90 4.43
C ILE A 317 24.47 2.16 4.75
N LYS A 318 25.08 2.73 3.72
CA LYS A 318 25.92 3.93 3.80
C LYS A 318 25.18 5.18 3.37
N ARG A 319 25.73 6.34 3.70
CA ARG A 319 25.31 7.65 3.18
C ARG A 319 26.31 8.16 2.13
N PRO A 320 25.89 8.98 1.16
CA PRO A 320 26.86 9.65 0.30
C PRO A 320 27.68 10.65 1.13
N TYR A 321 29.00 10.66 0.94
CA TYR A 321 29.85 11.66 1.61
C TYR A 321 29.46 13.09 1.21
N ASN A 322 29.22 13.94 2.21
CA ASN A 322 28.80 15.33 2.01
C ASN A 322 29.66 16.28 2.87
N PRO A 323 30.78 16.80 2.35
CA PRO A 323 31.67 17.69 3.10
C PRO A 323 31.03 19.06 3.37
N GLU A 324 30.19 19.54 2.44
CA GLU A 324 29.42 20.77 2.63
C GLU A 324 28.50 20.64 3.83
N ARG A 325 27.88 19.47 4.01
CA ARG A 325 27.00 19.26 5.16
C ARG A 325 27.75 19.25 6.50
N ILE A 326 28.95 18.68 6.56
CA ILE A 326 29.80 18.72 7.76
C ILE A 326 30.09 20.17 8.13
N GLN A 327 30.53 20.98 7.15
CA GLN A 327 30.80 22.40 7.35
C GLN A 327 29.55 23.17 7.79
N ASN A 328 28.40 22.87 7.18
CA ASN A 328 27.13 23.51 7.54
C ASN A 328 26.76 23.19 8.99
N ILE A 329 26.88 21.93 9.43
CA ILE A 329 26.59 21.55 10.83
C ILE A 329 27.54 22.28 11.80
N GLU A 330 28.84 22.35 11.49
CA GLU A 330 29.80 23.08 12.34
C GLU A 330 29.42 24.56 12.46
N GLN A 331 29.03 25.20 11.37
CA GLN A 331 28.58 26.60 11.35
C GLN A 331 27.25 26.79 12.10
N GLU A 332 26.30 25.88 11.92
CA GLU A 332 25.01 25.89 12.60
C GLU A 332 25.17 25.74 14.12
N ILE A 333 26.06 24.87 14.58
CA ILE A 333 26.41 24.72 16.01
C ILE A 333 26.96 26.05 16.56
N VAL A 334 27.89 26.69 15.85
CA VAL A 334 28.46 27.98 16.28
C VAL A 334 27.37 29.04 16.39
N LYS A 335 26.51 29.15 15.37
CA LYS A 335 25.39 30.10 15.36
C LYS A 335 24.42 29.85 16.51
N LEU A 336 24.01 28.60 16.74
CA LEU A 336 23.10 28.25 17.84
C LEU A 336 23.73 28.49 19.22
N LYS A 337 25.06 28.45 19.36
CA LYS A 337 25.76 28.80 20.61
C LYS A 337 25.72 30.31 20.92
N GLU A 338 25.51 31.15 19.92
CA GLU A 338 25.31 32.60 20.07
C GLU A 338 23.85 32.96 20.41
N ASP A 339 22.89 32.11 20.04
CA ASP A 339 21.47 32.27 20.35
C ASP A 339 21.18 32.13 21.86
N PRO A 340 20.00 32.60 22.34
CA PRO A 340 19.56 32.35 23.71
C PRO A 340 19.56 30.86 24.06
N GLN A 341 20.34 30.50 25.10
CA GLN A 341 20.57 29.12 25.55
C GLN A 341 19.41 28.57 26.41
N ASN A 342 18.21 28.54 25.84
CA ASN A 342 17.07 27.80 26.38
C ASN A 342 17.21 26.29 26.09
N ASP A 343 16.32 25.47 26.68
CA ASP A 343 16.40 24.02 26.58
C ASP A 343 16.25 23.51 25.13
N GLN A 344 15.45 24.19 24.30
CA GLN A 344 15.28 23.86 22.89
C GLN A 344 16.57 24.12 22.08
N THR A 345 17.25 25.25 22.32
CA THR A 345 18.54 25.56 21.67
C THR A 345 19.61 24.55 22.08
N LYS A 346 19.73 24.26 23.38
CA LYS A 346 20.67 23.26 23.90
C LYS A 346 20.43 21.87 23.31
N SER A 347 19.16 21.46 23.22
CA SER A 347 18.78 20.18 22.62
C SER A 347 19.11 20.11 21.12
N GLN A 348 18.94 21.21 20.37
CA GLN A 348 19.32 21.26 18.95
C GLN A 348 20.85 21.18 18.79
N ILE A 349 21.62 21.87 19.65
CA ILE A 349 23.08 21.75 19.66
C ILE A 349 23.51 20.31 19.95
N GLU A 350 22.91 19.65 20.95
CA GLU A 350 23.20 18.24 21.28
C GLU A 350 22.94 17.32 20.08
N LEU A 351 21.82 17.51 19.36
CA LEU A 351 21.48 16.75 18.16
C LEU A 351 22.50 16.96 17.03
N LEU A 352 22.91 18.20 16.78
CA LEU A 352 23.90 18.52 15.76
C LEU A 352 25.30 18.00 16.12
N GLU A 353 25.71 18.11 17.39
CA GLU A 353 27.01 17.59 17.85
C GLU A 353 27.05 16.06 17.75
N GLN A 354 25.94 15.38 18.05
CA GLN A 354 25.81 13.95 17.83
C GLN A 354 25.88 13.60 16.34
N GLU A 355 25.18 14.33 15.48
CA GLU A 355 25.24 14.13 14.03
C GLU A 355 26.63 14.36 13.48
N LEU A 356 27.32 15.41 13.91
CA LEU A 356 28.70 15.70 13.50
C LEU A 356 29.63 14.54 13.87
N LYS A 357 29.47 13.98 15.08
CA LYS A 357 30.23 12.81 15.52
C LYS A 357 29.93 11.58 14.66
N ASP A 358 28.66 11.33 14.34
CA ASP A 358 28.27 10.25 13.44
C ASP A 358 28.84 10.47 12.02
N MET A 359 28.87 11.72 11.53
CA MET A 359 29.43 12.08 10.21
C MET A 359 30.95 11.93 10.11
N GLN A 360 31.65 11.90 11.24
CA GLN A 360 33.10 11.72 11.29
C GLN A 360 33.53 10.24 11.20
N ARG A 361 32.59 9.29 11.17
CA ARG A 361 32.86 7.86 11.00
C ARG A 361 32.94 7.46 9.53
N PRO A 362 34.13 7.26 8.93
CA PRO A 362 34.26 7.07 7.49
C PRO A 362 33.57 5.81 6.97
N GLU A 363 33.39 4.79 7.81
CA GLU A 363 32.73 3.52 7.49
C GLU A 363 31.25 3.67 7.12
N ASP A 364 30.58 4.72 7.63
CA ASP A 364 29.16 5.01 7.38
C ASP A 364 28.94 5.69 6.02
N PHE A 365 30.01 6.10 5.32
CA PHE A 365 29.92 6.87 4.09
C PHE A 365 30.49 6.14 2.88
N LEU A 366 29.94 6.47 1.71
CA LEU A 366 30.56 6.15 0.44
C LEU A 366 31.87 6.94 0.29
N ASP A 367 32.91 6.26 -0.19
CA ASP A 367 34.17 6.93 -0.53
C ASP A 367 33.96 7.81 -1.78
N PRO A 368 34.15 9.14 -1.70
CA PRO A 368 33.92 10.07 -2.80
C PRO A 368 34.86 9.89 -4.00
N LYS A 369 35.90 9.06 -3.87
CA LYS A 369 36.81 8.67 -4.96
C LYS A 369 36.42 7.34 -5.61
N SER A 370 35.50 6.58 -5.00
CA SER A 370 35.06 5.30 -5.55
C SER A 370 34.34 5.50 -6.88
N LYS A 371 34.72 4.67 -7.85
CA LYS A 371 34.06 4.57 -9.15
C LYS A 371 33.32 3.25 -9.22
N TYR A 372 32.07 3.31 -9.65
CA TYR A 372 31.21 2.15 -9.78
C TYR A 372 31.12 1.74 -11.25
N ASP A 373 31.16 0.43 -11.50
CA ASP A 373 30.90 -0.10 -12.83
C ASP A 373 29.40 -0.06 -13.13
N LEU A 374 28.58 -0.28 -12.11
CA LEU A 374 27.13 -0.36 -12.21
C LEU A 374 26.49 0.35 -11.00
N VAL A 375 25.53 1.22 -11.28
CA VAL A 375 24.64 1.79 -10.27
C VAL A 375 23.23 1.25 -10.49
N ILE A 376 22.53 0.88 -9.43
CA ILE A 376 21.15 0.35 -9.49
C ILE A 376 20.29 1.20 -8.57
N LEU A 377 19.32 1.90 -9.16
CA LEU A 377 18.29 2.63 -8.43
C LEU A 377 17.12 1.67 -8.16
N LEU A 378 16.71 1.63 -6.90
CA LEU A 378 15.66 0.74 -6.40
C LEU A 378 14.67 1.57 -5.62
N ASP A 379 13.40 1.50 -5.99
CA ASP A 379 12.33 2.19 -5.26
C ASP A 379 12.61 3.69 -5.10
N VAL A 380 12.71 4.39 -6.23
CA VAL A 380 12.92 5.84 -6.31
C VAL A 380 11.96 6.43 -7.35
N PRO A 381 10.74 6.83 -6.93
CA PRO A 381 9.69 7.19 -7.89
C PRO A 381 9.99 8.48 -8.66
N THR A 382 10.56 9.48 -7.99
CA THR A 382 10.78 10.82 -8.54
C THR A 382 12.13 11.39 -8.09
N PRO A 383 12.73 12.34 -8.84
CA PRO A 383 13.98 12.99 -8.46
C PRO A 383 13.89 13.80 -7.15
N GLU A 384 12.70 14.20 -6.70
CA GLU A 384 12.47 14.90 -5.42
C GLU A 384 12.67 13.96 -4.22
N ARG A 385 12.51 12.66 -4.44
CA ARG A 385 12.84 11.60 -3.46
C ARG A 385 14.30 11.17 -3.54
N PHE A 386 15.09 11.82 -4.39
CA PHE A 386 16.50 11.58 -4.63
C PHE A 386 17.35 12.79 -4.21
N THR A 387 18.64 12.57 -3.95
CA THR A 387 19.58 13.62 -3.57
C THR A 387 20.62 13.88 -4.65
N ASN A 388 21.07 15.11 -4.81
CA ASN A 388 22.18 15.43 -5.71
C ASN A 388 23.53 14.88 -5.22
N GLN A 389 23.63 14.44 -3.96
CA GLN A 389 24.86 13.88 -3.40
C GLN A 389 25.29 12.58 -4.09
N PHE A 390 24.38 11.89 -4.77
CA PHE A 390 24.71 10.70 -5.55
C PHE A 390 25.23 11.01 -6.97
N LYS A 391 25.10 12.27 -7.44
CA LYS A 391 25.33 12.67 -8.82
C LYS A 391 26.64 12.13 -9.40
N LYS A 392 27.74 12.38 -8.70
CA LYS A 392 29.07 11.98 -9.17
C LYS A 392 29.20 10.47 -9.34
N TYR A 393 28.65 9.69 -8.41
CA TYR A 393 28.69 8.22 -8.49
C TYR A 393 27.88 7.68 -9.66
N ILE A 394 26.80 8.38 -10.05
CA ILE A 394 25.97 8.03 -11.20
C ILE A 394 26.65 8.44 -12.52
N GLU A 395 27.15 9.66 -12.62
CA GLU A 395 27.81 10.16 -13.84
C GLU A 395 29.07 9.36 -14.20
N ASP A 396 29.84 8.97 -13.18
CA ASP A 396 31.05 8.16 -13.35
C ASP A 396 30.74 6.67 -13.62
N ALA A 397 29.49 6.23 -13.45
CA ALA A 397 29.11 4.85 -13.67
C ALA A 397 29.04 4.48 -15.15
N LYS A 398 29.50 3.27 -15.50
CA LYS A 398 29.42 2.79 -16.89
C LYS A 398 27.96 2.58 -17.31
N LYS A 399 27.15 2.05 -16.41
CA LYS A 399 25.72 1.76 -16.62
C LYS A 399 24.91 2.06 -15.36
N VAL A 400 23.63 2.35 -15.59
CA VAL A 400 22.65 2.55 -14.54
C VAL A 400 21.44 1.65 -14.83
N ILE A 401 20.95 0.97 -13.80
CA ILE A 401 19.70 0.19 -13.81
C ILE A 401 18.66 0.92 -12.95
N TYR A 402 17.39 0.83 -13.34
CA TYR A 402 16.26 1.40 -12.60
C TYR A 402 15.17 0.34 -12.41
N ILE A 403 14.79 0.05 -11.17
CA ILE A 403 13.71 -0.89 -10.84
C ILE A 403 12.75 -0.22 -9.85
N ASP A 404 11.47 -0.14 -10.21
CA ASP A 404 10.48 0.60 -9.44
C ASP A 404 9.05 0.03 -9.59
N HIS A 405 8.20 0.27 -8.60
CA HIS A 405 6.80 -0.16 -8.55
C HIS A 405 5.80 1.01 -8.48
N HIS A 406 6.27 2.24 -8.68
CA HIS A 406 5.45 3.44 -8.75
C HIS A 406 5.11 3.81 -10.21
N PRO A 407 4.10 4.67 -10.41
CA PRO A 407 3.85 5.26 -11.72
C PRO A 407 5.10 5.96 -12.27
N HIS A 408 5.51 5.57 -13.47
CA HIS A 408 6.78 6.04 -14.04
C HIS A 408 6.70 7.51 -14.49
N ARG A 409 7.69 8.33 -14.08
CA ARG A 409 7.76 9.78 -14.39
C ARG A 409 9.09 10.18 -15.07
N PRO A 410 9.36 9.70 -16.29
CA PRO A 410 10.67 9.87 -16.93
C PRO A 410 11.04 11.32 -17.20
N MET A 411 10.05 12.20 -17.42
CA MET A 411 10.33 13.61 -17.67
C MET A 411 10.77 14.38 -16.44
N GLU A 412 10.19 14.12 -15.27
CA GLU A 412 10.69 14.72 -14.02
C GLU A 412 12.17 14.41 -13.84
N TRP A 413 12.56 13.15 -14.11
CA TRP A 413 13.96 12.73 -14.09
C TRP A 413 14.83 13.45 -15.13
N ASN A 414 14.34 13.60 -16.37
CA ASN A 414 15.07 14.29 -17.43
C ASN A 414 15.27 15.79 -17.10
N ASP A 415 14.24 16.46 -16.57
CA ASP A 415 14.29 17.87 -16.16
C ASP A 415 15.30 18.09 -15.02
N LYS A 416 15.53 17.06 -14.20
CA LYS A 416 16.48 17.06 -13.09
C LYS A 416 17.81 16.35 -13.41
N ALA A 417 18.07 15.95 -14.65
CA ALA A 417 19.23 15.14 -15.00
C ALA A 417 20.57 15.81 -14.64
N THR A 418 20.68 17.13 -14.78
CA THR A 418 21.88 17.89 -14.38
C THR A 418 22.08 17.94 -12.87
N MET A 419 21.01 17.83 -12.09
CA MET A 419 21.05 17.82 -10.63
C MET A 419 21.35 16.43 -10.08
N THR A 420 20.73 15.40 -10.65
CA THR A 420 20.83 14.01 -10.17
C THR A 420 21.96 13.22 -10.80
N GLY A 421 22.48 13.66 -11.95
CA GLY A 421 23.41 12.89 -12.78
C GLY A 421 22.74 11.78 -13.58
N LEU A 422 21.44 11.53 -13.38
CA LEU A 422 20.72 10.43 -14.00
C LEU A 422 20.15 10.84 -15.36
N ASN A 423 20.60 10.16 -16.41
CA ASN A 423 19.97 10.26 -17.73
C ASN A 423 18.96 9.12 -17.91
N MET A 424 17.70 9.36 -17.53
CA MET A 424 16.65 8.35 -17.57
C MET A 424 16.38 7.86 -19.00
N LYS A 425 16.41 8.75 -20.00
CA LYS A 425 16.30 8.37 -21.42
C LYS A 425 17.35 7.32 -21.80
N LYS A 426 18.61 7.50 -21.39
CA LYS A 426 19.69 6.55 -21.65
C LYS A 426 19.43 5.19 -20.96
N VAL A 427 18.85 5.17 -19.77
CA VAL A 427 18.48 3.91 -19.09
C VAL A 427 17.44 3.14 -19.91
N HIS A 428 16.41 3.82 -20.42
CA HIS A 428 15.40 3.24 -21.31
C HIS A 428 15.95 2.80 -22.66
N ASP A 429 16.75 3.63 -23.32
CA ASP A 429 17.38 3.31 -24.61
C ASP A 429 18.24 2.03 -24.50
N ASN A 430 18.87 1.81 -23.33
CA ASN A 430 19.64 0.60 -23.03
C ASN A 430 18.80 -0.56 -22.49
N LYS A 431 17.48 -0.39 -22.33
CA LYS A 431 16.55 -1.40 -21.80
C LYS A 431 16.95 -1.89 -20.41
N LEU A 432 17.34 -0.95 -19.55
CA LEU A 432 17.75 -1.19 -18.15
C LEU A 432 16.79 -0.59 -17.13
N ALA A 433 15.58 -0.23 -17.56
CA ALA A 433 14.50 0.21 -16.70
C ALA A 433 13.40 -0.87 -16.64
N TRP A 434 13.04 -1.32 -15.45
CA TRP A 434 11.88 -2.18 -15.22
C TRP A 434 10.93 -1.52 -14.22
N ILE A 435 9.75 -1.12 -14.71
CA ILE A 435 8.70 -0.54 -13.89
C ILE A 435 7.48 -1.45 -13.93
N ALA A 436 6.89 -1.75 -12.77
CA ALA A 436 5.67 -2.53 -12.64
C ALA A 436 4.75 -1.92 -11.57
N ASP A 437 3.98 -0.90 -11.96
CA ASP A 437 3.25 -0.01 -11.04
C ASP A 437 2.06 -0.66 -10.30
N THR A 438 1.53 -1.75 -10.86
CA THR A 438 0.46 -2.54 -10.24
C THR A 438 0.96 -3.49 -9.17
N VAL A 439 2.26 -3.77 -9.14
CA VAL A 439 2.91 -4.62 -8.12
C VAL A 439 2.98 -3.82 -6.81
N PRO A 440 2.54 -4.39 -5.68
CA PRO A 440 2.35 -3.63 -4.46
C PRO A 440 3.62 -3.28 -3.70
N ALA A 441 4.79 -3.79 -4.11
CA ALA A 441 6.09 -3.49 -3.50
C ALA A 441 7.26 -3.76 -4.47
N ALA A 442 8.26 -2.89 -4.50
CA ALA A 442 9.50 -3.04 -5.26
C ALA A 442 10.33 -4.24 -4.80
N THR A 443 10.26 -4.64 -3.53
CA THR A 443 10.92 -5.85 -3.01
C THR A 443 10.49 -7.13 -3.74
N GLN A 444 9.27 -7.20 -4.27
CA GLN A 444 8.84 -8.32 -5.12
C GLN A 444 9.52 -8.34 -6.49
N LEU A 445 9.88 -7.17 -7.03
CA LEU A 445 10.68 -7.09 -8.26
C LEU A 445 12.13 -7.51 -7.96
N VAL A 446 12.66 -7.09 -6.81
CA VAL A 446 14.01 -7.45 -6.37
C VAL A 446 14.14 -8.95 -6.10
N SER A 447 13.15 -9.59 -5.47
CA SER A 447 13.15 -11.04 -5.23
C SER A 447 13.21 -11.84 -6.54
N ILE A 448 12.50 -11.39 -7.59
CA ILE A 448 12.55 -11.98 -8.94
C ILE A 448 13.94 -11.85 -9.56
N VAL A 449 14.58 -10.68 -9.43
CA VAL A 449 15.96 -10.51 -9.89
C VAL A 449 16.89 -11.43 -9.09
N ALA A 450 16.76 -11.43 -7.76
CA ALA A 450 17.57 -12.24 -6.85
C ALA A 450 17.45 -13.74 -7.13
N SER A 451 16.25 -14.27 -7.43
CA SER A 451 16.07 -15.69 -7.77
C SER A 451 16.82 -16.10 -9.04
N LYS A 452 16.94 -15.19 -10.00
CA LYS A 452 17.73 -15.41 -11.23
C LYS A 452 19.25 -15.29 -11.00
N LEU A 453 19.67 -14.57 -9.96
CA LEU A 453 21.07 -14.51 -9.53
C LEU A 453 21.47 -15.75 -8.71
N LEU A 454 20.55 -16.25 -7.90
CA LEU A 454 20.72 -17.38 -6.99
C LEU A 454 19.86 -18.58 -7.43
N PRO A 455 20.27 -19.33 -8.47
CA PRO A 455 19.50 -20.49 -8.93
C PRO A 455 19.34 -21.57 -7.85
N SER A 456 20.20 -21.55 -6.83
CA SER A 456 20.11 -22.41 -5.64
C SER A 456 18.84 -22.19 -4.81
N ILE A 457 18.13 -21.07 -4.96
CA ILE A 457 16.81 -20.87 -4.33
C ILE A 457 15.85 -21.97 -4.77
N LYS A 458 15.94 -22.42 -6.02
CA LYS A 458 15.12 -23.52 -6.54
C LYS A 458 15.46 -24.86 -5.87
N GLU A 459 16.73 -25.12 -5.61
CA GLU A 459 17.16 -26.34 -4.90
C GLU A 459 16.63 -26.35 -3.45
N ILE A 460 16.61 -25.19 -2.80
CA ILE A 460 16.04 -25.03 -1.45
C ILE A 460 14.52 -25.23 -1.49
N SER A 461 13.84 -24.61 -2.45
CA SER A 461 12.37 -24.72 -2.56
C SER A 461 11.89 -26.12 -2.89
N ASP A 462 12.63 -26.83 -3.74
CA ASP A 462 12.32 -28.21 -4.13
C ASP A 462 12.67 -29.22 -3.00
N GLY A 463 13.29 -28.74 -1.91
CA GLY A 463 13.71 -29.56 -0.78
C GLY A 463 14.90 -30.47 -1.06
N THR A 464 15.62 -30.24 -2.17
CA THR A 464 16.79 -31.05 -2.55
C THR A 464 18.01 -30.74 -1.70
N ALA A 465 18.08 -29.53 -1.13
CA ALA A 465 19.10 -29.12 -0.18
C ALA A 465 18.55 -28.11 0.82
N LYS A 466 19.14 -28.02 2.00
CA LYS A 466 18.83 -26.97 2.97
C LYS A 466 19.59 -25.69 2.65
N ALA A 467 18.99 -24.53 2.92
CA ALA A 467 19.67 -23.24 2.77
C ALA A 467 21.00 -23.17 3.54
N SER A 468 21.07 -23.73 4.75
CA SER A 468 22.30 -23.81 5.54
C SER A 468 23.37 -24.75 4.98
N GLU A 469 22.99 -25.72 4.14
CA GLU A 469 23.93 -26.60 3.44
C GLU A 469 24.52 -25.91 2.20
N ILE A 470 23.72 -25.12 1.49
CA ILE A 470 24.14 -24.32 0.33
C ILE A 470 25.00 -23.13 0.78
N PHE A 471 24.53 -22.39 1.78
CA PHE A 471 25.15 -21.18 2.30
C PHE A 471 25.99 -21.49 3.55
N ASN A 472 26.91 -22.45 3.41
CA ASN A 472 27.63 -23.07 4.53
C ASN A 472 28.93 -22.36 4.93
N LYS A 473 29.42 -21.39 4.14
CA LYS A 473 30.61 -20.62 4.54
C LYS A 473 30.27 -19.64 5.67
N PRO A 474 31.25 -19.26 6.51
CA PRO A 474 31.01 -18.32 7.60
C PRO A 474 30.25 -17.06 7.15
N GLY A 475 29.13 -16.77 7.81
CA GLY A 475 28.27 -15.61 7.56
C GLY A 475 27.37 -15.70 6.31
N GLN A 476 27.48 -16.72 5.45
CA GLN A 476 26.61 -16.83 4.26
C GLN A 476 25.16 -17.10 4.63
N PHE A 477 24.89 -18.02 5.57
CA PHE A 477 23.50 -18.29 5.97
C PHE A 477 22.87 -17.09 6.69
N ASP A 478 23.63 -16.34 7.50
CA ASP A 478 23.16 -15.09 8.10
C ASP A 478 22.84 -14.05 7.04
N ARG A 479 23.67 -13.95 6.00
CA ARG A 479 23.41 -13.08 4.84
C ARG A 479 22.16 -13.51 4.06
N PHE A 480 21.90 -14.82 3.95
CA PHE A 480 20.67 -15.32 3.35
C PHE A 480 19.44 -14.99 4.20
N LYS A 481 19.52 -15.11 5.53
CA LYS A 481 18.47 -14.63 6.44
C LYS A 481 18.25 -13.12 6.30
N ALA A 482 19.32 -12.33 6.19
CA ALA A 482 19.23 -10.89 5.94
C ALA A 482 18.55 -10.56 4.61
N PHE A 483 18.85 -11.31 3.54
CA PHE A 483 18.12 -11.23 2.27
C PHE A 483 16.62 -11.46 2.47
N VAL A 484 16.22 -12.58 3.09
CA VAL A 484 14.81 -12.91 3.30
C VAL A 484 14.10 -11.87 4.18
N ALA A 485 14.73 -11.47 5.28
CA ALA A 485 14.22 -10.43 6.18
C ALA A 485 13.94 -9.12 5.43
N SER A 486 14.87 -8.72 4.55
CA SER A 486 14.75 -7.50 3.74
C SER A 486 13.52 -7.54 2.81
N ILE A 487 13.34 -8.63 2.06
CA ILE A 487 12.20 -8.78 1.13
C ILE A 487 10.87 -8.80 1.90
N VAL A 488 10.80 -9.59 2.97
CA VAL A 488 9.59 -9.72 3.80
C VAL A 488 9.21 -8.40 4.45
N THR A 489 10.18 -7.67 4.99
CA THR A 489 9.94 -6.38 5.63
C THR A 489 9.35 -5.38 4.63
N GLY A 490 9.94 -5.27 3.44
CA GLY A 490 9.44 -4.37 2.40
C GLY A 490 8.03 -4.70 1.95
N ALA A 491 7.79 -5.97 1.59
CA ALA A 491 6.46 -6.44 1.19
C ALA A 491 5.43 -6.19 2.30
N SER A 492 5.78 -6.43 3.57
CA SER A 492 4.88 -6.18 4.70
C SER A 492 4.56 -4.69 4.88
N THR A 493 5.56 -3.81 4.86
CA THR A 493 5.33 -2.38 5.11
C THR A 493 4.46 -1.74 4.04
N ASP A 494 4.68 -2.10 2.77
CA ASP A 494 4.00 -1.44 1.66
C ASP A 494 2.57 -1.95 1.45
N THR A 495 2.36 -3.25 1.71
CA THR A 495 1.02 -3.85 1.66
C THR A 495 0.19 -3.63 2.93
N GLY A 496 0.77 -2.97 3.96
CA GLY A 496 0.12 -2.79 5.27
C GLY A 496 -0.11 -4.13 5.98
N SER A 497 0.95 -4.89 6.21
CA SER A 497 0.93 -6.24 6.78
C SER A 497 0.05 -7.19 5.97
N PHE A 498 0.33 -7.24 4.66
CA PHE A 498 -0.29 -8.15 3.70
C PHE A 498 -1.80 -7.99 3.55
N THR A 499 -2.33 -6.80 3.83
CA THR A 499 -3.76 -6.51 3.63
C THR A 499 -4.08 -6.20 2.16
N ARG A 500 -3.10 -5.70 1.42
CA ARG A 500 -3.20 -5.36 0.00
C ARG A 500 -2.45 -6.38 -0.85
N THR A 501 -3.00 -6.71 -2.01
CA THR A 501 -2.46 -7.72 -2.94
C THR A 501 -1.90 -7.12 -4.24
N ALA A 502 -2.25 -5.88 -4.53
CA ALA A 502 -1.85 -5.12 -5.70
C ALA A 502 -2.12 -3.62 -5.46
N ASN A 503 -1.54 -2.76 -6.29
CA ASN A 503 -1.97 -1.37 -6.38
C ASN A 503 -3.26 -1.28 -7.20
N MET A 504 -4.37 -1.33 -6.47
CA MET A 504 -5.71 -1.42 -7.05
C MET A 504 -6.17 -0.08 -7.65
N LEU A 505 -6.75 -0.14 -8.86
CA LEU A 505 -7.37 0.98 -9.57
C LEU A 505 -8.90 0.93 -9.41
N PRO A 506 -9.63 2.04 -9.66
CA PRO A 506 -11.09 2.08 -9.56
C PRO A 506 -11.82 0.98 -10.35
N GLU A 507 -11.36 0.67 -11.55
CA GLU A 507 -11.89 -0.40 -12.39
C GLU A 507 -11.71 -1.79 -11.77
N HIS A 508 -10.63 -2.01 -11.01
CA HIS A 508 -10.41 -3.27 -10.31
C HIS A 508 -11.39 -3.44 -9.14
N ILE A 509 -11.82 -2.35 -8.48
CA ILE A 509 -12.80 -2.42 -7.39
C ILE A 509 -14.18 -2.88 -7.90
N ALA A 510 -14.54 -2.52 -9.14
CA ALA A 510 -15.77 -2.96 -9.78
C ALA A 510 -15.76 -4.47 -10.12
N MET A 511 -14.59 -5.11 -10.11
CA MET A 511 -14.45 -6.55 -10.33
C MET A 511 -14.75 -7.33 -9.05
N PRO A 512 -15.31 -8.55 -9.19
CA PRO A 512 -15.39 -9.48 -8.07
C PRO A 512 -14.01 -9.70 -7.43
N VAL A 513 -13.96 -9.83 -6.10
CA VAL A 513 -12.70 -9.84 -5.34
C VAL A 513 -11.70 -10.87 -5.84
N GLN A 514 -12.17 -12.07 -6.18
CA GLN A 514 -11.31 -13.13 -6.68
C GLN A 514 -10.69 -12.82 -8.05
N ASP A 515 -11.32 -11.96 -8.86
CA ASP A 515 -10.88 -11.65 -10.22
C ASP A 515 -9.99 -10.39 -10.29
N ARG A 516 -9.73 -9.77 -9.13
CA ARG A 516 -8.85 -8.62 -8.98
C ARG A 516 -7.38 -9.01 -9.15
N PRO A 517 -6.52 -8.07 -9.59
CA PRO A 517 -5.08 -8.30 -9.58
C PRO A 517 -4.56 -8.72 -8.20
N ASN A 518 -3.71 -9.74 -8.18
CA ASN A 518 -3.12 -10.27 -6.97
C ASN A 518 -1.73 -10.81 -7.30
N PHE A 519 -0.70 -10.16 -6.75
CA PHE A 519 0.70 -10.52 -6.94
C PHE A 519 1.29 -11.22 -5.72
N MET A 520 0.43 -11.88 -4.92
CA MET A 520 0.78 -12.80 -3.83
C MET A 520 1.90 -12.33 -2.87
N PRO A 521 1.94 -11.06 -2.39
CA PRO A 521 3.02 -10.59 -1.51
C PRO A 521 3.15 -11.37 -0.19
N GLU A 522 2.03 -11.83 0.38
CA GLU A 522 2.05 -12.71 1.55
C GLU A 522 2.57 -14.10 1.17
N GLY A 523 2.12 -14.61 0.02
CA GLY A 523 2.49 -15.93 -0.49
C GLY A 523 3.99 -16.05 -0.76
N GLU A 524 4.59 -15.04 -1.37
CA GLU A 524 6.03 -14.93 -1.57
C GLU A 524 6.79 -14.81 -0.25
N SER A 525 6.30 -13.99 0.68
CA SER A 525 6.90 -13.85 2.00
C SER A 525 6.94 -15.20 2.75
N LYS A 526 5.84 -15.96 2.72
CA LYS A 526 5.78 -17.32 3.31
C LYS A 526 6.77 -18.27 2.65
N PHE A 527 6.84 -18.25 1.31
CA PHE A 527 7.75 -19.08 0.54
C PHE A 527 9.22 -18.82 0.93
N LEU A 528 9.62 -17.56 1.09
CA LEU A 528 10.98 -17.20 1.47
C LEU A 528 11.27 -17.47 2.95
N MET A 529 10.33 -17.20 3.86
CA MET A 529 10.48 -17.47 5.31
C MET A 529 10.80 -18.93 5.59
N ASP A 530 10.12 -19.87 4.93
CA ASP A 530 10.34 -21.31 5.10
C ASP A 530 11.80 -21.72 4.87
N MET A 531 12.49 -21.03 3.96
CA MET A 531 13.88 -21.31 3.61
C MET A 531 14.85 -20.94 4.73
N THR A 532 14.42 -20.15 5.72
CA THR A 532 15.28 -19.64 6.80
C THR A 532 15.35 -20.56 8.01
N GLN A 533 14.69 -21.72 7.96
CA GLN A 533 14.73 -22.73 9.04
C GLN A 533 14.27 -22.16 10.39
N GLY A 534 13.24 -21.29 10.37
CA GLY A 534 12.68 -20.62 11.54
C GLY A 534 13.42 -19.36 11.99
N GLY A 535 14.47 -18.94 11.27
CA GLY A 535 15.23 -17.73 11.60
C GLY A 535 14.47 -16.42 11.34
N ILE A 536 13.72 -16.34 10.23
CA ILE A 536 12.87 -15.21 9.86
C ILE A 536 11.45 -15.71 9.67
N THR A 537 10.53 -15.20 10.48
CA THR A 537 9.13 -15.64 10.53
C THR A 537 8.18 -14.45 10.66
N LYS A 538 6.86 -14.68 10.56
CA LYS A 538 5.87 -13.65 10.89
C LYS A 538 5.93 -13.22 12.38
N LYS A 539 6.37 -14.10 13.28
CA LYS A 539 6.63 -13.76 14.69
C LYS A 539 7.79 -12.75 14.79
N TRP A 540 8.92 -13.05 14.15
CA TRP A 540 10.05 -12.11 14.07
C TRP A 540 9.62 -10.76 13.50
N LEU A 541 8.87 -10.77 12.40
CA LEU A 541 8.40 -9.54 11.75
C LEU A 541 7.54 -8.69 12.71
N ARG A 542 6.68 -9.32 13.52
CA ARG A 542 5.83 -8.63 14.51
C ARG A 542 6.65 -8.07 15.69
N GLU A 543 7.61 -8.84 16.18
CA GLU A 543 8.39 -8.53 17.39
C GLU A 543 9.50 -7.51 17.12
N GLU A 544 10.15 -7.61 15.96
CA GLU A 544 11.30 -6.77 15.61
C GLU A 544 10.88 -5.60 14.72
N ILE A 545 9.99 -5.79 13.75
CA ILE A 545 9.59 -4.72 12.83
C ILE A 545 8.29 -4.09 13.28
N ASN A 546 8.33 -3.50 14.48
CA ASN A 546 7.24 -2.74 15.07
C ASN A 546 7.61 -1.28 15.31
N TYR A 547 6.61 -0.43 15.06
CA TYR A 547 6.74 1.00 15.16
C TYR A 547 6.26 1.43 16.54
N ASP A 548 7.16 1.91 17.41
CA ASP A 548 6.73 2.71 18.55
C ASP A 548 7.76 3.74 18.99
N ILE A 549 7.22 4.87 19.45
CA ILE A 549 7.93 5.84 20.27
C ILE A 549 7.86 5.35 21.72
N SER A 550 8.83 5.70 22.57
CA SER A 550 8.85 5.16 23.94
C SER A 550 7.53 5.44 24.68
N ASP A 551 6.94 4.37 25.21
CA ASP A 551 5.77 4.41 26.09
C ASP A 551 6.20 4.42 27.58
N GLU A 552 7.50 4.50 27.85
CA GLU A 552 8.02 4.61 29.21
C GLU A 552 7.69 5.99 29.78
N LYS A 553 7.17 5.98 31.02
CA LYS A 553 6.90 7.22 31.75
C LYS A 553 8.21 7.82 32.25
N LEU A 554 8.37 9.11 32.00
CA LEU A 554 9.51 9.87 32.51
C LEU A 554 9.28 10.23 33.98
N ARG A 555 10.27 9.93 34.83
CA ARG A 555 10.19 10.19 36.28
C ARG A 555 9.91 11.67 36.59
N ASP A 556 10.49 12.57 35.80
CA ASP A 556 10.42 14.02 36.04
C ASP A 556 9.26 14.71 35.29
N LEU A 557 8.69 14.08 34.25
CA LEU A 557 7.66 14.67 33.39
C LEU A 557 6.27 14.01 33.52
N GLY A 558 6.18 12.82 34.12
CA GLY A 558 4.91 12.14 34.49
C GLY A 558 4.17 11.42 33.36
N ASP A 559 4.37 11.83 32.11
CA ASP A 559 3.80 11.22 30.89
C ASP A 559 4.88 10.54 30.02
N SER A 560 4.47 9.65 29.11
CA SER A 560 5.33 9.07 28.07
C SER A 560 5.36 9.94 26.79
N ALA A 561 6.34 9.72 25.92
CA ALA A 561 6.38 10.39 24.61
C ALA A 561 5.14 10.04 23.76
N ARG A 562 4.65 8.80 23.90
CA ARG A 562 3.43 8.32 23.25
C ARG A 562 2.17 9.05 23.77
N ASP A 563 2.03 9.17 25.09
CA ASP A 563 0.90 9.88 25.71
C ASP A 563 0.82 11.34 25.23
N LEU A 564 1.98 12.01 25.17
CA LEU A 564 2.08 13.36 24.65
C LEU A 564 1.72 13.43 23.16
N MET A 565 2.22 12.51 22.33
CA MET A 565 1.86 12.42 20.91
C MET A 565 0.34 12.27 20.69
N LEU A 566 -0.33 11.41 21.48
CA LEU A 566 -1.78 11.26 21.41
C LEU A 566 -2.51 12.55 21.80
N LYS A 567 -2.04 13.23 22.85
CA LYS A 567 -2.59 14.53 23.26
C LYS A 567 -2.46 15.57 22.15
N ARG A 568 -1.27 15.71 21.55
CA ARG A 568 -1.03 16.65 20.42
C ARG A 568 -1.86 16.27 19.18
N SER A 569 -2.05 14.98 18.91
CA SER A 569 -2.92 14.51 17.82
C SER A 569 -4.38 14.91 18.04
N LEU A 570 -4.87 14.84 19.28
CA LEU A 570 -6.24 15.23 19.64
C LEU A 570 -6.44 16.75 19.58
N GLU A 571 -5.45 17.52 20.03
CA GLU A 571 -5.47 19.00 19.93
C GLU A 571 -5.55 19.47 18.47
N GLY A 572 -4.88 18.76 17.55
CA GLY A 572 -4.89 19.05 16.11
C GLY A 572 -5.98 18.37 15.30
N LYS A 573 -6.94 17.68 15.93
CA LYS A 573 -7.95 16.85 15.25
C LYS A 573 -9.09 17.72 14.71
N ASN A 574 -9.20 17.79 13.38
CA ASN A 574 -10.28 18.42 12.65
C ASN A 574 -11.17 17.37 11.96
N ILE A 575 -12.48 17.42 12.17
CA ILE A 575 -13.45 16.49 11.58
C ILE A 575 -14.47 17.24 10.72
N TYR A 576 -14.55 16.85 9.45
CA TYR A 576 -15.59 17.28 8.52
C TYR A 576 -16.55 16.12 8.26
N SER A 577 -17.46 15.87 9.21
CA SER A 577 -18.34 14.69 9.23
C SER A 577 -19.16 14.52 7.94
N ASP A 578 -19.69 15.61 7.38
CA ASP A 578 -20.50 15.55 6.15
C ASP A 578 -19.71 15.08 4.92
N LEU A 579 -18.38 15.21 4.96
CA LEU A 579 -17.45 14.80 3.91
C LEU A 579 -16.79 13.44 4.18
N SER A 580 -17.03 12.89 5.36
CA SER A 580 -16.27 11.80 5.96
C SER A 580 -14.75 11.99 5.87
N LEU A 581 -14.30 13.22 6.15
CA LEU A 581 -12.90 13.65 6.10
C LEU A 581 -12.40 13.96 7.53
N GLY A 582 -11.25 13.37 7.88
CA GLY A 582 -10.54 13.63 9.13
C GLY A 582 -9.14 14.16 8.86
N ILE A 583 -8.73 15.21 9.55
CA ILE A 583 -7.41 15.83 9.43
C ILE A 583 -6.79 15.95 10.82
N VAL A 584 -5.50 15.63 10.95
CA VAL A 584 -4.70 15.94 12.14
C VAL A 584 -3.63 16.95 11.73
N GLU A 585 -3.58 18.08 12.43
CA GLU A 585 -2.61 19.16 12.20
C GLU A 585 -1.63 19.28 13.37
N VAL A 586 -0.32 19.22 13.10
CA VAL A 586 0.71 19.28 14.14
C VAL A 586 1.82 20.25 13.76
N ASP A 587 2.05 21.26 14.59
CA ASP A 587 3.13 22.22 14.37
C ASP A 587 4.50 21.65 14.77
N TYR A 588 5.55 22.36 14.38
CA TYR A 588 6.93 21.96 14.61
C TYR A 588 7.26 21.83 16.10
N ASP A 589 6.82 22.78 16.92
CA ASP A 589 7.21 22.84 18.34
C ASP A 589 6.61 21.67 19.12
N LYS A 590 5.36 21.27 18.81
CA LYS A 590 4.73 20.07 19.37
C LYS A 590 5.47 18.79 18.99
N MET A 591 5.91 18.66 17.74
CA MET A 591 6.72 17.50 17.33
C MET A 591 8.08 17.48 18.03
N TYR A 592 8.70 18.65 18.20
CA TYR A 592 9.99 18.76 18.88
C TYR A 592 9.89 18.42 20.38
N GLU A 593 8.79 18.80 21.03
CA GLU A 593 8.51 18.42 22.43
C GLU A 593 8.44 16.88 22.58
N ILE A 594 7.75 16.21 21.65
CA ILE A 594 7.66 14.74 21.63
C ILE A 594 9.02 14.09 21.38
N LEU A 595 9.83 14.66 20.48
CA LEU A 595 11.21 14.23 20.24
C LEU A 595 12.05 14.31 21.53
N HIS A 596 11.90 15.40 22.28
CA HIS A 596 12.58 15.56 23.56
C HIS A 596 12.17 14.46 24.55
N TYR A 597 10.86 14.21 24.74
CA TYR A 597 10.38 13.15 25.63
C TYR A 597 10.91 11.78 25.23
N ALA A 598 10.89 11.44 23.95
CA ALA A 598 11.37 10.14 23.48
C ALA A 598 12.86 9.93 23.78
N ARG A 599 13.67 10.97 23.58
CA ARG A 599 15.12 10.92 23.82
C ARG A 599 15.45 10.88 25.30
N GLU A 600 14.72 11.60 26.15
CA GLU A 600 14.88 11.47 27.61
C GLU A 600 14.48 10.09 28.11
N ALA A 601 13.51 9.44 27.48
CA ALA A 601 13.12 8.07 27.83
C ALA A 601 14.25 7.08 27.48
N GLU A 602 14.86 7.23 26.30
CA GLU A 602 16.06 6.48 25.92
C GLU A 602 17.19 6.67 26.95
N LYS A 603 17.44 7.90 27.42
CA LYS A 603 18.44 8.19 28.47
C LYS A 603 18.08 7.50 29.80
N GLN A 604 16.82 7.57 30.22
CA GLN A 604 16.33 6.96 31.46
C GLN A 604 16.50 5.42 31.44
N GLU A 605 16.34 4.81 30.27
CA GLU A 605 16.56 3.37 30.04
C GLU A 605 18.05 3.00 29.91
N GLY A 606 18.97 3.96 30.00
CA GLY A 606 20.41 3.75 29.82
C GLY A 606 20.83 3.52 28.37
N LYS A 607 19.96 3.83 27.40
CA LYS A 607 20.21 3.71 25.97
C LYS A 607 20.83 5.00 25.41
N LYS A 608 21.54 4.88 24.29
CA LYS A 608 21.97 6.05 23.51
C LYS A 608 20.73 6.70 22.88
N PRO A 609 20.57 8.03 22.95
CA PRO A 609 19.42 8.69 22.35
C PRO A 609 19.52 8.74 20.83
N GLU A 610 18.62 8.06 20.14
CA GLU A 610 18.68 7.88 18.68
C GLU A 610 17.34 8.18 17.98
N THR A 611 16.27 8.42 18.73
CA THR A 611 15.01 8.89 18.17
C THR A 611 15.22 10.21 17.40
N THR A 612 14.66 10.28 16.19
CA THR A 612 14.76 11.41 15.26
C THR A 612 13.42 12.10 15.03
N LEU A 613 13.41 13.30 14.44
CA LEU A 613 12.18 13.99 14.07
C LEU A 613 11.38 13.21 13.00
N LEU A 614 12.06 12.47 12.11
CA LEU A 614 11.40 11.60 11.14
C LEU A 614 10.64 10.46 11.84
N ASP A 615 11.20 9.92 12.93
CA ASP A 615 10.51 8.95 13.77
C ASP A 615 9.26 9.62 14.38
N VAL A 616 9.36 10.80 15.00
CA VAL A 616 8.15 11.48 15.53
C VAL A 616 7.07 11.68 14.45
N GLN A 617 7.45 12.12 13.24
CA GLN A 617 6.51 12.27 12.12
C GLN A 617 5.84 10.95 11.71
N ASN A 618 6.60 9.86 11.64
CA ASN A 618 6.05 8.55 11.31
C ASN A 618 5.13 8.04 12.43
N SER A 619 5.39 8.35 13.69
CA SER A 619 4.51 8.02 14.83
C SER A 619 3.11 8.60 14.65
N PHE A 620 3.01 9.87 14.22
CA PHE A 620 1.70 10.47 13.94
C PHE A 620 0.94 9.76 12.82
N LYS A 621 1.61 9.32 11.75
CA LYS A 621 0.97 8.63 10.61
C LYS A 621 0.33 7.30 11.02
N TYR A 622 0.91 6.62 11.99
CA TYR A 622 0.44 5.33 12.49
C TYR A 622 -0.30 5.43 13.83
N SER A 623 -0.53 6.66 14.32
CA SER A 623 -1.24 6.91 15.58
C SER A 623 -2.66 6.35 15.56
N GLU A 624 -3.17 5.99 16.74
CA GLU A 624 -4.55 5.53 16.93
C GLU A 624 -5.57 6.56 16.44
N VAL A 625 -5.23 7.86 16.52
CA VAL A 625 -6.08 8.94 16.01
C VAL A 625 -6.23 8.82 14.50
N ILE A 626 -5.13 8.78 13.73
CA ILE A 626 -5.18 8.61 12.27
C ILE A 626 -5.83 7.28 11.90
N GLY A 627 -5.52 6.20 12.65
CA GLY A 627 -6.16 4.90 12.48
C GLY A 627 -7.68 4.95 12.60
N THR A 628 -8.19 5.65 13.61
CA THR A 628 -9.63 5.88 13.83
C THR A 628 -10.23 6.77 12.75
N LEU A 629 -9.54 7.84 12.34
CA LEU A 629 -10.01 8.73 11.27
C LEU A 629 -10.14 8.03 9.91
N ARG A 630 -9.35 6.97 9.67
CA ARG A 630 -9.42 6.12 8.47
C ARG A 630 -10.46 5.00 8.60
N GLY A 631 -10.71 4.48 9.80
CA GLY A 631 -11.56 3.31 10.03
C GLY A 631 -13.03 3.58 9.72
N ASN A 632 -13.79 2.60 9.21
CA ASN A 632 -15.22 2.80 8.96
C ASN A 632 -16.04 2.65 10.27
N PRO A 633 -16.81 3.67 10.69
CA PRO A 633 -17.50 3.71 11.97
C PRO A 633 -18.63 2.69 12.09
N ARG A 634 -19.18 2.20 10.96
CA ARG A 634 -20.19 1.11 10.98
C ARG A 634 -19.65 -0.17 11.60
N TYR A 635 -18.33 -0.34 11.56
CA TYR A 635 -17.65 -1.55 12.01
C TYR A 635 -16.90 -1.34 13.33
N ASN A 636 -16.74 -0.09 13.76
CA ASN A 636 -16.31 0.23 15.12
C ASN A 636 -17.51 0.06 16.05
N LYS A 637 -17.54 -1.07 16.78
CA LYS A 637 -18.52 -1.24 17.86
C LYS A 637 -18.25 -0.17 18.91
N LYS A 638 -19.10 0.85 18.96
CA LYS A 638 -19.35 1.53 20.24
C LYS A 638 -19.90 0.46 21.17
N ASP A 639 -19.19 0.18 22.25
CA ASP A 639 -19.74 -0.68 23.29
C ASP A 639 -21.14 -0.15 23.63
N SER A 640 -22.15 -1.02 23.61
CA SER A 640 -23.53 -0.58 23.84
C SER A 640 -23.74 0.07 25.21
N ASP A 641 -22.79 -0.14 26.14
CA ASP A 641 -22.74 0.47 27.47
C ASP A 641 -22.02 1.84 27.48
N SER A 642 -21.41 2.29 26.38
CA SER A 642 -20.65 3.55 26.30
C SER A 642 -21.52 4.79 26.04
N LYS A 643 -22.85 4.64 25.95
CA LYS A 643 -23.76 5.77 25.69
C LYS A 643 -23.88 6.74 26.87
N THR A 644 -23.27 6.46 28.02
CA THR A 644 -23.52 7.21 29.27
C THR A 644 -22.29 7.69 30.03
N LYS A 645 -21.05 7.49 29.55
CA LYS A 645 -19.85 8.04 30.20
C LYS A 645 -18.93 8.75 29.22
N GLU A 646 -18.55 9.98 29.58
CA GLU A 646 -17.49 10.71 28.88
C GLU A 646 -16.16 9.93 28.97
N PRO A 647 -15.32 10.00 27.93
CA PRO A 647 -14.04 9.31 27.90
C PRO A 647 -13.06 9.90 28.91
N GLU A 648 -12.57 9.03 29.80
CA GLU A 648 -11.78 9.42 30.99
C GLU A 648 -10.28 9.57 30.69
N SER A 649 -9.73 8.84 29.70
CA SER A 649 -8.29 8.88 29.34
C SER A 649 -7.99 9.43 27.93
N THR A 650 -6.77 9.91 27.71
CA THR A 650 -6.28 10.34 26.37
C THR A 650 -6.40 9.22 25.34
N GLY A 651 -6.10 7.99 25.75
CA GLY A 651 -6.27 6.81 24.89
C GLY A 651 -7.73 6.48 24.56
N ASP A 652 -8.69 6.81 25.43
CA ASP A 652 -10.12 6.66 25.11
C ASP A 652 -10.56 7.69 24.06
N LYS A 653 -10.13 8.94 24.25
CA LYS A 653 -10.40 10.04 23.30
C LYS A 653 -9.80 9.78 21.93
N ALA A 654 -8.60 9.17 21.87
CA ALA A 654 -7.95 8.79 20.62
C ALA A 654 -8.75 7.78 19.79
N LYS A 655 -9.55 6.94 20.45
CA LYS A 655 -10.43 5.92 19.83
C LYS A 655 -11.82 6.46 19.50
N GLU A 656 -12.12 7.72 19.82
CA GLU A 656 -13.40 8.32 19.47
C GLU A 656 -13.53 8.52 17.95
N ASP A 657 -14.50 7.81 17.39
CA ASP A 657 -14.84 7.86 15.97
C ASP A 657 -16.02 8.80 15.68
N TYR A 658 -16.12 9.23 14.42
CA TYR A 658 -17.21 10.05 13.88
C TYR A 658 -17.97 9.31 12.78
N VAL A 659 -19.21 9.74 12.49
CA VAL A 659 -20.05 9.13 11.45
C VAL A 659 -20.45 10.20 10.44
N GLY A 660 -20.31 9.89 9.17
CA GLY A 660 -20.55 10.79 8.04
C GLY A 660 -21.40 10.18 6.94
N SER A 661 -21.48 10.90 5.81
CA SER A 661 -22.27 10.49 4.63
C SER A 661 -21.45 9.66 3.62
N TYR A 662 -20.14 9.56 3.79
CA TYR A 662 -19.20 8.89 2.88
C TYR A 662 -18.26 7.95 3.64
N ASP A 663 -18.78 7.29 4.69
CA ASP A 663 -18.00 6.49 5.63
C ASP A 663 -17.36 5.23 5.01
N ASP A 664 -17.90 4.78 3.88
CA ASP A 664 -17.35 3.67 3.10
C ASP A 664 -16.13 4.11 2.23
N ASP A 665 -15.89 5.42 2.09
CA ASP A 665 -14.79 6.02 1.32
C ASP A 665 -14.13 7.17 2.12
N ARG A 666 -13.70 6.91 3.36
CA ARG A 666 -13.09 7.92 4.23
C ARG A 666 -11.75 8.41 3.70
N ILE A 667 -11.49 9.69 3.95
CA ILE A 667 -10.18 10.30 3.71
C ILE A 667 -9.62 10.74 5.07
N ALA A 668 -8.38 10.34 5.36
CA ALA A 668 -7.64 10.74 6.55
C ALA A 668 -6.32 11.40 6.15
N ILE A 669 -5.99 12.53 6.78
CA ILE A 669 -4.81 13.32 6.42
C ILE A 669 -4.05 13.70 7.69
N LEU A 670 -2.73 13.55 7.64
CA LEU A 670 -1.83 14.20 8.58
C LEU A 670 -1.18 15.40 7.87
N ILE A 671 -1.29 16.59 8.46
CA ILE A 671 -0.58 17.80 8.05
C ILE A 671 0.38 18.15 9.19
N CYS A 672 1.67 18.22 8.90
CA CYS A 672 2.68 18.58 9.89
C CYS A 672 3.57 19.71 9.38
N GLN A 673 3.92 20.65 10.25
CA GLN A 673 4.94 21.65 9.95
C GLN A 673 6.32 21.02 10.15
N ASP A 674 6.84 20.35 9.13
CA ASP A 674 8.12 19.61 9.21
C ASP A 674 9.34 20.53 9.22
N LYS A 675 9.20 21.75 8.68
CA LYS A 675 10.24 22.79 8.71
C LYS A 675 9.74 24.07 9.38
N LYS A 676 10.58 24.62 10.24
CA LYS A 676 10.41 25.94 10.85
C LYS A 676 11.72 26.72 10.68
N ALA A 677 11.65 27.89 10.04
CA ALA A 677 12.82 28.70 9.73
C ALA A 677 13.65 28.97 11.01
N GLY A 678 14.96 28.76 10.91
CA GLY A 678 15.89 28.89 12.04
C GLY A 678 15.89 27.71 13.02
N ARG A 679 15.19 26.61 12.72
CA ARG A 679 15.16 25.39 13.55
C ARG A 679 15.61 24.16 12.74
N LEU A 680 15.97 23.09 13.45
CA LEU A 680 16.37 21.83 12.83
C LEU A 680 15.24 21.13 12.08
N ASP A 681 15.41 20.84 10.79
CA ASP A 681 14.51 19.99 10.04
C ASP A 681 14.75 18.49 10.30
N GLU A 682 13.97 17.61 9.67
CA GLU A 682 14.12 16.16 9.82
C GLU A 682 15.44 15.61 9.28
N LYS A 683 16.10 16.36 8.40
CA LYS A 683 17.43 16.05 7.87
C LYS A 683 18.53 16.68 8.71
N LEU A 684 18.20 17.27 9.86
CA LEU A 684 19.09 17.97 10.80
C LEU A 684 19.78 19.22 10.22
N ASN A 685 19.18 19.89 9.23
CA ASN A 685 19.63 21.22 8.78
C ASN A 685 18.87 22.31 9.53
N ILE A 686 19.46 23.49 9.68
CA ILE A 686 18.67 24.68 9.99
C ILE A 686 17.85 25.06 8.77
N ALA A 687 16.53 24.92 8.89
CA ALA A 687 15.62 25.26 7.81
C ALA A 687 15.72 26.77 7.49
N ASP A 688 15.85 27.07 6.20
CA ASP A 688 15.86 28.43 5.65
C ASP A 688 14.46 29.06 5.64
N GLN A 689 13.45 28.23 5.44
CA GLN A 689 12.05 28.60 5.42
C GLN A 689 11.16 27.57 6.12
N ASN A 690 9.89 27.91 6.30
CA ASN A 690 8.92 26.99 6.83
C ASN A 690 8.45 26.01 5.75
N GLY A 691 7.89 24.88 6.18
CA GLY A 691 7.37 23.86 5.30
C GLY A 691 6.25 23.07 5.96
N LEU A 692 5.23 22.75 5.16
CA LEU A 692 4.16 21.83 5.52
C LEU A 692 4.32 20.53 4.74
N ARG A 693 4.13 19.42 5.43
CA ARG A 693 4.10 18.08 4.86
C ARG A 693 2.75 17.45 5.08
N LEU A 694 2.21 16.86 4.02
CA LEU A 694 0.92 16.22 4.00
C LEU A 694 1.07 14.73 3.74
N SER A 695 0.33 13.91 4.48
CA SER A 695 0.22 12.47 4.27
C SER A 695 -1.23 12.10 4.13
N PHE A 696 -1.63 11.74 2.91
CA PHE A 696 -3.00 11.39 2.54
C PHE A 696 -3.22 9.89 2.64
N ARG A 697 -4.37 9.50 3.17
CA ARG A 697 -4.89 8.12 3.15
C ARG A 697 -6.33 8.17 2.66
N SER A 698 -6.66 7.37 1.67
CA SER A 698 -8.03 7.16 1.21
C SER A 698 -8.31 5.66 1.05
N GLN A 699 -9.58 5.32 0.82
CA GLN A 699 -9.96 3.93 0.63
C GLN A 699 -9.24 3.32 -0.58
N GLU A 700 -8.87 2.04 -0.47
CA GLU A 700 -8.20 1.30 -1.53
C GLU A 700 -9.03 1.31 -2.83
N GLY A 701 -8.34 1.46 -3.96
CA GLY A 701 -8.95 1.55 -5.28
C GLY A 701 -9.69 2.85 -5.57
N THR A 702 -9.49 3.88 -4.74
CA THR A 702 -9.78 5.26 -5.12
C THR A 702 -8.52 5.94 -5.66
N ILE A 703 -8.68 7.12 -6.28
CA ILE A 703 -7.56 7.96 -6.75
C ILE A 703 -7.39 9.23 -5.90
N TRP A 704 -8.11 9.34 -4.77
CA TRP A 704 -8.26 10.61 -4.06
C TRP A 704 -6.97 11.06 -3.36
N ALA A 705 -6.21 10.14 -2.75
CA ALA A 705 -4.94 10.50 -2.13
C ALA A 705 -3.94 11.03 -3.17
N GLU A 706 -3.87 10.38 -4.34
CA GLU A 706 -2.99 10.79 -5.43
C GLU A 706 -3.40 12.16 -6.01
N LEU A 707 -4.69 12.36 -6.32
CA LEU A 707 -5.17 13.64 -6.84
C LEU A 707 -4.90 14.79 -5.87
N LEU A 708 -5.20 14.60 -4.58
CA LEU A 708 -4.96 15.62 -3.56
C LEU A 708 -3.46 15.87 -3.38
N ALA A 709 -2.63 14.83 -3.39
CA ALA A 709 -1.18 14.99 -3.27
C ALA A 709 -0.58 15.79 -4.44
N ASN A 710 -1.05 15.55 -5.68
CA ASN A 710 -0.57 16.27 -6.86
C ASN A 710 -0.82 17.79 -6.78
N LEU A 711 -1.82 18.25 -6.01
CA LEU A 711 -2.03 19.68 -5.74
C LEU A 711 -0.86 20.30 -4.97
N PHE A 712 -0.24 19.53 -4.07
CA PHE A 712 0.82 19.95 -3.18
C PHE A 712 2.17 19.39 -3.63
N HIS A 713 2.46 19.39 -4.94
CA HIS A 713 3.73 18.89 -5.51
C HIS A 713 4.10 17.48 -5.03
N GLY A 714 3.08 16.65 -4.79
CA GLY A 714 3.18 15.34 -4.21
C GLY A 714 3.07 14.21 -5.21
N GLY A 715 3.01 12.99 -4.68
CA GLY A 715 2.82 11.76 -5.44
C GLY A 715 2.61 10.54 -4.55
N GLY A 716 2.36 9.40 -5.19
CA GLY A 716 2.09 8.12 -4.55
C GLY A 716 0.97 7.36 -5.28
N HIS A 717 0.35 6.42 -4.58
CA HIS A 717 -0.78 5.66 -5.10
C HIS A 717 -2.11 6.24 -4.63
N GLY A 718 -3.17 5.88 -5.35
CA GLY A 718 -4.53 6.37 -5.11
C GLY A 718 -5.06 6.22 -3.68
N GLY A 719 -4.60 5.22 -2.91
CA GLY A 719 -4.95 5.01 -1.49
C GLY A 719 -3.98 5.60 -0.45
N ALA A 720 -2.75 5.94 -0.85
CA ALA A 720 -1.74 6.52 0.03
C ALA A 720 -0.74 7.35 -0.77
N SER A 721 -0.65 8.64 -0.43
CA SER A 721 0.23 9.59 -1.13
C SER A 721 0.74 10.66 -0.16
N GLY A 722 1.76 11.40 -0.55
CA GLY A 722 2.33 12.49 0.23
C GLY A 722 2.45 13.77 -0.59
N GLY A 723 2.29 14.92 0.06
CA GLY A 723 2.44 16.26 -0.53
C GLY A 723 3.27 17.19 0.34
N ARG A 724 3.65 18.34 -0.21
CA ARG A 724 4.54 19.33 0.42
C ARG A 724 4.22 20.76 -0.02
N VAL A 725 4.34 21.69 0.92
CA VAL A 725 4.30 23.13 0.67
C VAL A 725 5.47 23.78 1.38
N ASP A 726 6.49 24.18 0.63
CA ASP A 726 7.65 24.90 1.16
C ASP A 726 7.56 26.36 0.68
N LEU A 727 7.17 27.27 1.58
CA LEU A 727 7.00 28.69 1.28
C LEU A 727 7.55 29.54 2.44
N PRO A 728 8.14 30.72 2.17
CA PRO A 728 8.60 31.62 3.22
C PRO A 728 7.49 31.96 4.22
N GLY A 729 7.72 31.63 5.49
CA GLY A 729 6.80 31.94 6.59
C GLY A 729 5.54 31.08 6.68
N VAL A 730 5.34 30.07 5.82
CA VAL A 730 4.13 29.24 5.87
C VAL A 730 3.95 28.54 7.22
N THR A 731 2.74 28.53 7.74
CA THR A 731 2.34 27.87 8.98
C THR A 731 1.05 27.10 8.73
N LEU A 732 0.61 26.34 9.73
CA LEU A 732 -0.69 25.67 9.66
C LEU A 732 -1.84 26.68 9.45
N ASP A 733 -1.74 27.89 9.99
CA ASP A 733 -2.77 28.95 9.87
C ASP A 733 -2.66 29.79 8.58
N SER A 734 -1.65 29.56 7.74
CA SER A 734 -1.43 30.34 6.53
C SER A 734 -2.55 30.17 5.52
N LYS A 735 -2.99 31.27 4.92
CA LYS A 735 -4.00 31.25 3.86
C LYS A 735 -3.35 30.94 2.52
N LEU A 736 -3.59 29.74 2.03
CA LEU A 736 -3.06 29.22 0.79
C LEU A 736 -4.04 29.39 -0.38
N ALA A 737 -3.52 29.74 -1.55
CA ALA A 737 -4.24 29.74 -2.82
C ALA A 737 -3.51 28.87 -3.86
N VAL A 738 -4.24 28.42 -4.88
CA VAL A 738 -3.74 27.54 -5.93
C VAL A 738 -3.48 28.36 -7.19
N LYS A 739 -2.32 28.15 -7.82
CA LYS A 739 -2.03 28.61 -9.18
C LYS A 739 -2.08 27.43 -10.14
N ILE A 740 -2.80 27.60 -11.25
CA ILE A 740 -2.81 26.68 -12.40
C ILE A 740 -2.23 27.42 -13.60
N ASN A 741 -1.09 26.95 -14.12
CA ASN A 741 -0.36 27.60 -15.23
C ASN A 741 -0.21 29.12 -14.99
N ASP A 742 0.35 29.49 -13.83
CA ASP A 742 0.60 30.86 -13.36
C ASP A 742 -0.63 31.73 -13.03
N LYS A 743 -1.85 31.20 -13.16
CA LYS A 743 -3.09 31.91 -12.82
C LYS A 743 -3.68 31.42 -11.51
N ILE A 744 -4.02 32.34 -10.61
CA ILE A 744 -4.70 32.00 -9.35
C ILE A 744 -6.09 31.47 -9.68
N GLU A 745 -6.39 30.27 -9.17
CA GLU A 745 -7.70 29.62 -9.24
C GLU A 745 -8.21 29.38 -7.81
N ASN A 746 -9.45 29.79 -7.56
CA ASN A 746 -10.11 29.66 -6.26
C ASN A 746 -11.33 28.75 -6.31
N ASP A 747 -11.77 28.33 -7.51
CA ASP A 747 -12.87 27.39 -7.67
C ASP A 747 -12.38 25.93 -7.47
N PRO A 748 -12.78 25.24 -6.38
CA PRO A 748 -12.38 23.86 -6.14
C PRO A 748 -12.83 22.90 -7.24
N ALA A 749 -13.89 23.22 -8.00
CA ALA A 749 -14.35 22.38 -9.10
C ALA A 749 -13.40 22.44 -10.30
N VAL A 750 -12.91 23.63 -10.64
CA VAL A 750 -11.91 23.82 -11.71
C VAL A 750 -10.59 23.15 -11.33
N ILE A 751 -10.16 23.30 -10.07
CA ILE A 751 -8.96 22.65 -9.54
C ILE A 751 -9.07 21.13 -9.67
N LEU A 752 -10.17 20.54 -9.20
CA LEU A 752 -10.39 19.09 -9.26
C LEU A 752 -10.48 18.57 -10.70
N GLU A 753 -11.15 19.28 -11.60
CA GLU A 753 -11.24 18.92 -13.02
C GLU A 753 -9.85 18.85 -13.64
N GLN A 754 -9.01 19.85 -13.37
CA GLN A 754 -7.66 19.90 -13.93
C GLN A 754 -6.75 18.82 -13.32
N LEU A 755 -6.91 18.49 -12.04
CA LEU A 755 -6.19 17.37 -11.40
C LEU A 755 -6.57 16.03 -12.05
N LYS A 756 -7.86 15.78 -12.27
CA LYS A 756 -8.35 14.58 -12.97
C LYS A 756 -7.81 14.49 -14.38
N LYS A 757 -7.86 15.61 -15.13
CA LYS A 757 -7.30 15.67 -16.48
C LYS A 757 -5.80 15.34 -16.51
N ASN A 758 -5.03 15.86 -15.56
CA ASN A 758 -3.61 15.50 -15.44
C ASN A 758 -3.44 14.00 -15.19
N HIS A 759 -4.19 13.42 -14.24
CA HIS A 759 -4.12 11.99 -13.93
C HIS A 759 -4.49 11.11 -15.16
N GLU A 760 -5.56 11.45 -15.88
CA GLU A 760 -5.94 10.76 -17.13
C GLU A 760 -4.85 10.83 -18.21
N ILE A 761 -4.19 12.00 -18.35
CA ILE A 761 -3.08 12.17 -19.30
C ILE A 761 -1.89 11.29 -18.89
N MET A 762 -1.52 11.30 -17.61
CA MET A 762 -0.37 10.55 -17.10
C MET A 762 -0.56 9.04 -17.27
N ASN A 763 -1.79 8.54 -17.09
CA ASN A 763 -2.13 7.13 -17.22
C ASN A 763 -2.49 6.70 -18.65
N ASN A 764 -2.41 7.59 -19.64
CA ASN A 764 -2.72 7.23 -21.02
C ASN A 764 -1.51 6.58 -21.72
N SER A 765 -1.56 5.26 -21.90
CA SER A 765 -0.52 4.47 -22.56
C SER A 765 -0.31 4.78 -24.04
N ARG A 766 -1.22 5.53 -24.68
CA ARG A 766 -1.10 5.94 -26.09
C ARG A 766 -0.36 7.26 -26.27
N LEU A 767 -0.09 7.99 -25.18
CA LEU A 767 0.66 9.24 -25.23
C LEU A 767 2.13 8.99 -24.94
N THR A 768 3.00 9.63 -25.71
CA THR A 768 4.43 9.72 -25.37
C THR A 768 4.61 10.65 -24.18
N ASP A 769 5.75 10.56 -23.50
CA ASP A 769 6.01 11.40 -22.32
C ASP A 769 6.03 12.90 -22.66
N ASP A 770 6.60 13.27 -23.81
CA ASP A 770 6.54 14.66 -24.33
C ASP A 770 5.10 15.14 -24.55
N GLN A 771 4.22 14.26 -25.06
CA GLN A 771 2.81 14.57 -25.25
C GLN A 771 2.06 14.70 -23.92
N LYS A 772 2.45 13.92 -22.91
CA LYS A 772 1.87 14.02 -21.56
C LYS A 772 2.22 15.38 -20.96
N GLN A 773 3.50 15.76 -20.94
CA GLN A 773 3.98 17.04 -20.41
C GLN A 773 3.29 18.25 -21.08
N ALA A 774 3.21 18.25 -22.41
CA ALA A 774 2.58 19.35 -23.16
C ALA A 774 1.08 19.53 -22.86
N LYS A 775 0.42 18.51 -22.30
CA LYS A 775 -1.03 18.50 -22.03
C LYS A 775 -1.36 18.66 -20.55
N THR A 776 -0.45 18.33 -19.64
CA THR A 776 -0.64 18.49 -18.19
C THR A 776 -0.51 19.95 -17.77
N SER A 777 -1.36 20.39 -16.85
CA SER A 777 -1.25 21.72 -16.24
C SER A 777 -0.32 21.69 -15.04
N LYS A 778 0.41 22.78 -14.82
CA LYS A 778 1.27 22.99 -13.64
C LYS A 778 0.45 23.55 -12.49
N PHE A 779 0.57 22.91 -11.32
CA PHE A 779 -0.01 23.38 -10.06
C PHE A 779 1.08 23.98 -9.18
N GLU A 780 0.79 25.09 -8.50
CA GLU A 780 1.66 25.70 -7.49
C GLU A 780 0.84 26.23 -6.32
N MET A 781 1.40 26.15 -5.11
CA MET A 781 0.82 26.75 -3.91
C MET A 781 1.44 28.11 -3.63
N ILE A 782 0.61 29.09 -3.24
CA ILE A 782 1.06 30.42 -2.79
C ILE A 782 0.36 30.83 -1.50
N ILE A 783 0.94 31.77 -0.76
CA ILE A 783 0.24 32.47 0.33
C ILE A 783 -0.56 33.64 -0.27
N ASP A 784 -1.84 33.71 0.03
CA ASP A 784 -2.76 34.80 -0.35
C ASP A 784 -3.67 35.13 0.86
N GLU A 785 -3.33 36.20 1.58
CA GLU A 785 -4.05 36.61 2.78
C GLU A 785 -5.50 37.08 2.54
N GLN A 786 -5.82 37.48 1.30
CA GLN A 786 -7.12 38.04 0.94
C GLN A 786 -8.10 36.97 0.49
N LYS A 787 -7.65 36.03 -0.36
CA LYS A 787 -8.51 35.04 -1.00
C LYS A 787 -8.14 33.58 -0.69
N GLY A 788 -6.97 33.35 -0.12
CA GLY A 788 -6.53 32.03 0.27
C GLY A 788 -7.31 31.46 1.45
N LYS A 789 -7.11 30.17 1.69
CA LYS A 789 -7.73 29.41 2.78
C LYS A 789 -6.69 28.63 3.55
N VAL A 790 -6.97 28.37 4.83
CA VAL A 790 -6.16 27.44 5.61
C VAL A 790 -6.11 26.08 4.90
N CYS A 791 -4.98 25.38 5.00
CA CYS A 791 -4.73 24.17 4.22
C CYS A 791 -5.84 23.11 4.37
N SER A 792 -6.32 22.88 5.59
CA SER A 792 -7.43 21.96 5.88
C SER A 792 -8.75 22.38 5.21
N ASP A 793 -9.08 23.67 5.21
CA ASP A 793 -10.29 24.20 4.55
C ASP A 793 -10.20 24.11 3.02
N LEU A 794 -9.05 24.42 2.44
CA LEU A 794 -8.81 24.24 1.00
C LEU A 794 -9.03 22.78 0.58
N ILE A 795 -8.51 21.83 1.37
CA ILE A 795 -8.72 20.40 1.12
C ILE A 795 -10.19 20.02 1.28
N ALA A 796 -10.85 20.48 2.35
CA ALA A 796 -12.26 20.21 2.60
C ALA A 796 -13.14 20.71 1.45
N ASP A 797 -12.85 21.86 0.85
CA ASP A 797 -13.58 22.37 -0.32
C ASP A 797 -13.43 21.46 -1.55
N ILE A 798 -12.21 20.99 -1.83
CA ILE A 798 -11.97 20.07 -2.94
C ILE A 798 -12.68 18.74 -2.67
N VAL A 799 -12.59 18.21 -1.46
CA VAL A 799 -13.29 16.99 -1.05
C VAL A 799 -14.80 17.16 -1.17
N LYS A 800 -15.35 18.33 -0.85
CA LYS A 800 -16.77 18.63 -1.05
C LYS A 800 -17.19 18.49 -2.51
N VAL A 801 -16.36 18.93 -3.46
CA VAL A 801 -16.61 18.71 -4.90
C VAL A 801 -16.47 17.23 -5.27
N ILE A 802 -15.46 16.52 -4.74
CA ILE A 802 -15.33 15.06 -4.93
C ILE A 802 -16.63 14.37 -4.50
N ARG A 803 -17.14 14.71 -3.31
CA ARG A 803 -18.37 14.14 -2.76
C ARG A 803 -19.61 14.47 -3.58
N ALA A 804 -19.69 15.65 -4.19
CA ALA A 804 -20.79 16.00 -5.10
C ALA A 804 -20.87 15.08 -6.33
N THR A 805 -19.77 14.39 -6.69
CA THR A 805 -19.73 13.41 -7.78
C THR A 805 -19.99 11.96 -7.34
N GLN A 806 -20.15 11.72 -6.03
CA GLN A 806 -20.32 10.39 -5.45
C GLN A 806 -21.71 10.22 -4.83
N PRO A 807 -22.31 9.01 -4.88
CA PRO A 807 -23.54 8.75 -4.15
C PRO A 807 -23.27 8.70 -2.64
N ALA A 808 -24.05 9.43 -1.84
CA ALA A 808 -23.96 9.36 -0.38
C ALA A 808 -24.35 7.96 0.12
N SER A 809 -23.49 7.38 0.97
CA SER A 809 -23.64 6.03 1.54
C SER A 809 -24.83 5.88 2.50
N ARG A 810 -25.45 6.98 2.93
CA ARG A 810 -26.63 7.01 3.84
C ARG A 810 -28.00 6.87 3.16
N THR A 811 -28.08 6.53 1.87
CA THR A 811 -29.40 6.32 1.22
C THR A 811 -30.06 4.96 1.52
N ASN A 812 -29.38 4.03 2.19
CA ASN A 812 -29.99 2.77 2.59
C ASN A 812 -29.70 2.43 4.06
N ASN A 813 -30.60 2.81 4.98
CA ASN A 813 -31.22 1.81 5.85
C ASN A 813 -32.36 2.36 6.71
N ALA A 814 -33.41 1.54 6.80
CA ALA A 814 -34.53 1.55 7.74
C ALA A 814 -35.74 2.45 7.44
N SER A 815 -36.57 2.04 6.47
CA SER A 815 -38.02 1.93 6.72
C SER A 815 -38.71 1.03 5.69
N ASN A 816 -39.21 -0.11 6.17
CA ASN A 816 -40.28 -0.95 5.63
C ASN A 816 -40.13 -1.53 4.22
N GLY A 817 -40.27 -2.86 4.16
CA GLY A 817 -40.39 -3.61 2.91
C GLY A 817 -41.42 -2.98 1.97
N LYS A 818 -40.92 -2.35 0.91
CA LYS A 818 -41.57 -2.08 -0.36
C LYS A 818 -40.46 -1.79 -1.37
N ASN A 819 -40.46 -2.55 -2.47
CA ASN A 819 -39.53 -2.44 -3.58
C ASN A 819 -39.35 -0.99 -4.03
N ASN A 820 -38.16 -0.40 -3.81
CA ASN A 820 -37.74 0.79 -4.54
C ASN A 820 -37.01 0.36 -5.81
N VAL A 821 -37.79 0.34 -6.89
CA VAL A 821 -37.28 0.25 -8.27
C VAL A 821 -36.70 1.61 -8.63
N VAL A 822 -35.44 1.63 -9.06
CA VAL A 822 -34.80 2.78 -9.71
C VAL A 822 -35.57 3.09 -11.00
N PRO A 823 -36.05 4.32 -11.25
CA PRO A 823 -36.80 4.61 -12.45
C PRO A 823 -35.86 4.59 -13.67
N PHE A 824 -36.09 3.63 -14.57
CA PHE A 824 -35.49 3.63 -15.89
C PHE A 824 -36.12 4.73 -16.75
N ARG A 825 -35.28 5.58 -17.35
CA ARG A 825 -35.69 6.57 -18.34
C ARG A 825 -35.65 5.90 -19.71
N ASP A 826 -36.81 5.73 -20.35
CA ASP A 826 -36.86 5.29 -21.75
C ASP A 826 -36.31 6.41 -22.65
N MET A 827 -35.12 6.19 -23.21
CA MET A 827 -34.40 7.17 -24.04
C MET A 827 -35.04 7.41 -25.42
N LYS A 828 -36.15 6.76 -25.77
CA LYS A 828 -36.84 7.05 -27.04
C LYS A 828 -38.03 8.01 -26.93
N ASN A 829 -38.74 8.09 -25.79
CA ASN A 829 -40.01 8.85 -25.71
C ASN A 829 -40.13 9.84 -24.54
N ASN A 830 -39.06 10.06 -23.76
CA ASN A 830 -38.94 11.11 -22.75
C ASN A 830 -40.15 11.26 -21.78
N LYS A 831 -40.77 10.15 -21.37
CA LYS A 831 -41.78 10.10 -20.31
C LYS A 831 -41.29 9.27 -19.12
N VAL A 832 -41.47 9.82 -17.91
CA VAL A 832 -41.13 9.17 -16.64
C VAL A 832 -42.32 8.33 -16.19
N VAL A 833 -42.14 7.02 -16.00
CA VAL A 833 -43.18 6.12 -15.47
C VAL A 833 -42.85 5.82 -14.01
N THR A 834 -43.77 6.15 -13.10
CA THR A 834 -43.52 6.14 -11.65
C THR A 834 -44.33 5.10 -10.87
N SER A 835 -45.06 4.19 -11.52
CA SER A 835 -45.84 3.16 -10.80
C SER A 835 -45.96 1.80 -11.52
N PHE A 836 -45.93 0.71 -10.74
CA PHE A 836 -46.12 -0.68 -11.21
C PHE A 836 -47.52 -0.95 -11.81
N LYS A 837 -48.51 -0.10 -11.53
CA LYS A 837 -49.89 -0.26 -12.05
C LYS A 837 -50.05 0.12 -13.52
N ASP A 838 -49.09 0.84 -14.09
CA ASP A 838 -49.14 1.26 -15.50
C ASP A 838 -48.53 0.23 -16.46
N ILE A 839 -47.74 -0.74 -15.95
CA ILE A 839 -47.13 -1.83 -16.73
C ILE A 839 -48.21 -2.81 -17.25
N GLY A 840 -49.27 -3.04 -16.48
CA GLY A 840 -50.37 -3.92 -16.86
C GLY A 840 -51.29 -3.38 -17.98
N LYS A 841 -51.19 -2.07 -18.29
CA LYS A 841 -51.97 -1.43 -19.37
C LYS A 841 -51.22 -1.38 -20.71
N LEU A 842 -49.92 -1.67 -20.73
CA LEU A 842 -49.13 -1.77 -21.96
C LEU A 842 -49.24 -3.13 -22.65
N PHE A 843 -49.80 -4.15 -21.99
CA PHE A 843 -49.87 -5.53 -22.51
C PHE A 843 -51.28 -6.12 -22.62
N ASN A 844 -52.34 -5.33 -22.43
CA ASN A 844 -53.72 -5.82 -22.55
C ASN A 844 -54.57 -4.96 -23.48
N LYS A 845 -54.72 -5.48 -24.71
CA LYS A 845 -55.81 -5.39 -25.70
C LYS A 845 -55.17 -5.34 -27.09
N GLU A 846 -55.51 -6.14 -28.08
CA GLU A 846 -56.29 -7.37 -28.25
C GLU A 846 -56.28 -7.55 -29.78
N THR A 847 -56.13 -8.76 -30.32
CA THR A 847 -57.11 -9.24 -31.32
C THR A 847 -56.98 -10.73 -31.55
N VAL A 848 -57.96 -11.42 -30.97
CA VAL A 848 -58.57 -12.64 -31.45
C VAL A 848 -59.07 -12.41 -32.89
N ASN A 849 -58.72 -13.29 -33.83
CA ASN A 849 -59.66 -13.90 -34.77
C ASN A 849 -58.98 -14.89 -35.74
N LYS A 850 -59.49 -16.14 -35.68
CA LYS A 850 -59.37 -17.30 -36.59
C LYS A 850 -58.00 -17.92 -36.85
#